data_AF-A0A947HR31-F1
#
_entry.id   AF-A0A947HR31-F1
#
_cell.length_a   1.000
_cell.length_b   1.000
_cell.length_c   1.000
_cell.angle_alpha   90.00
_cell.angle_beta   90.00
_cell.angle_gamma   90.00
#
_symmetry.space_group_name_H-M   'P 1'
#
loop_
_entity.id
_entity.type
_entity.pdbx_description
1 polymer ?
#
loop_
_entity_poly.entity_id
_entity_poly.type
_entity_poly.pdbx_seq_one_letter_code
_entity_poly.pdbx_strand_id
1 'polypeptide(L)'
;MAITALLSLGCETSDSGGGTTPIGTSGYLSCEVGSGACDGKAACKTDDGKTECVALPSACDGAVTCACLGATACGEATCTDVAGGGLTCEAGSTNTCTPGESFPAPDGCNTCQCPASGNKKDAACTLLGCDPDLCVPGQTFEAPDGCNTCTCGADGKRSTAACTEMACVDPDACVPGENFPAADGCNSCVCPATGKKAEAACTDMACVDPEACVPGESFTADDGCNTCVCGEDGKKATAGCTEMDCVDPDECTPGESFPAGDGCNTCTCPPSGKKSEAGCTKIGCVDTCTPGESFDAPDGCNTCTCPESGKKADAPCTEKACVDPTTCVPGESFPSDDGCNTCSCTETGKKADALCTKKACIDPNKCIPGESFEAADGCNTCICPESGQKEGASCTKMACLPDVVCTPGGDNVFPTPDKACAVDKDCTVVLHQINCCGTHVAWGISTSGLSAFEAAEATCQSQYPKCGCATLQTVAEDGAIGWELSSFEARCDAGTCKSRGVNACTTPSDCDPSGMICLAPGDKLPCGACKPSDMVTTCVQDSDCPVDEIPTICEQSDISDCLCDGGSICKPGCMSDFECEVGESCNAAHHCVPKTCADAAECPENFVCDSGACARKACKAKPDCAGACVNGYCFGTPGTCSYIPP
;
A
#
# COMPACT_ATOMS: atom_id res chain seq x y z
N MET A 1 13.83 59.03 -8.87
CA MET A 1 13.16 60.35 -9.01
C MET A 1 12.00 60.14 -9.98
N ALA A 2 10.71 60.30 -9.69
CA ALA A 2 9.99 60.89 -8.57
C ALA A 2 8.52 60.35 -8.56
N ILE A 3 7.99 60.14 -7.34
CA ILE A 3 6.64 60.43 -6.82
C ILE A 3 5.40 59.55 -7.17
N THR A 4 4.96 58.91 -6.08
CA THR A 4 3.70 58.37 -5.50
C THR A 4 2.32 59.00 -5.82
N ALA A 5 1.25 58.16 -5.76
CA ALA A 5 -0.09 58.32 -5.09
C ALA A 5 -1.27 57.76 -5.96
N LEU A 6 -2.04 56.72 -5.58
CA LEU A 6 -3.11 56.51 -4.55
C LEU A 6 -4.56 56.88 -4.98
N LEU A 7 -5.41 55.84 -4.99
CA LEU A 7 -6.84 55.70 -4.61
C LEU A 7 -8.00 56.54 -5.24
N SER A 8 -8.97 55.77 -5.78
CA SER A 8 -10.40 55.67 -5.38
C SER A 8 -11.55 56.30 -6.21
N LEU A 9 -12.63 55.48 -6.29
CA LEU A 9 -14.08 55.73 -6.32
C LEU A 9 -14.81 56.16 -7.60
N GLY A 10 -15.89 55.43 -7.89
CA GLY A 10 -17.18 56.01 -8.31
C GLY A 10 -17.78 55.42 -9.58
N CYS A 11 -18.85 54.63 -9.45
CA CYS A 11 -19.88 54.54 -10.49
C CYS A 11 -21.25 54.60 -9.81
N GLU A 12 -21.90 55.76 -9.91
CA GLU A 12 -23.30 55.96 -9.57
C GLU A 12 -24.19 55.90 -10.84
N THR A 13 -25.48 55.66 -10.56
CA THR A 13 -26.68 56.00 -11.34
C THR A 13 -27.13 55.00 -12.42
N SER A 14 -28.41 54.66 -12.55
CA SER A 14 -29.62 55.43 -12.22
C SER A 14 -30.85 54.55 -11.98
N ASP A 15 -31.65 54.97 -11.00
CA ASP A 15 -33.05 54.57 -10.79
C ASP A 15 -33.97 55.63 -11.44
N SER A 16 -35.15 55.23 -11.92
CA SER A 16 -36.46 55.88 -11.70
C SER A 16 -37.51 55.68 -12.81
N GLY A 17 -38.69 55.23 -12.37
CA GLY A 17 -40.01 55.59 -12.90
C GLY A 17 -40.81 54.42 -13.48
N GLY A 18 -41.98 54.00 -12.99
CA GLY A 18 -42.89 54.54 -11.96
C GLY A 18 -44.36 54.38 -12.40
N GLY A 19 -45.26 53.97 -11.47
CA GLY A 19 -46.71 54.25 -11.53
C GLY A 19 -47.64 53.02 -11.51
N THR A 20 -48.18 52.59 -10.35
CA THR A 20 -49.52 52.95 -9.73
C THR A 20 -50.71 52.14 -10.28
N THR A 21 -51.44 51.26 -9.54
CA THR A 21 -52.47 51.48 -8.47
C THR A 21 -53.26 50.13 -8.21
N PRO A 22 -54.19 49.95 -7.22
CA PRO A 22 -53.87 49.42 -5.88
C PRO A 22 -54.87 48.32 -5.34
N ILE A 23 -54.73 47.99 -4.04
CA ILE A 23 -55.74 47.45 -3.09
C ILE A 23 -55.87 45.92 -2.99
N GLY A 24 -55.57 45.41 -1.78
CA GLY A 24 -56.00 44.09 -1.31
C GLY A 24 -55.19 43.59 -0.12
N THR A 25 -55.46 44.12 1.07
CA THR A 25 -54.86 43.73 2.36
C THR A 25 -55.08 42.25 2.70
N SER A 26 -53.99 41.51 2.93
CA SER A 26 -53.92 40.42 3.91
C SER A 26 -52.49 40.34 4.45
N GLY A 27 -52.34 40.17 5.77
CA GLY A 27 -51.10 40.40 6.51
C GLY A 27 -49.95 39.46 6.12
N TYR A 28 -48.77 40.05 5.89
CA TYR A 28 -47.51 39.32 5.87
C TYR A 28 -47.05 39.06 7.31
N LEU A 29 -46.93 37.78 7.69
CA LEU A 29 -46.06 37.38 8.79
C LEU A 29 -44.61 37.43 8.27
N SER A 30 -43.72 38.12 8.99
CA SER A 30 -42.28 38.13 8.72
C SER A 30 -41.59 37.06 9.57
N CYS A 31 -40.67 36.29 8.99
CA CYS A 31 -39.77 35.40 9.72
C CYS A 31 -38.51 36.17 10.14
N GLU A 32 -38.13 36.10 11.42
CA GLU A 32 -36.78 36.52 11.84
C GLU A 32 -35.77 35.42 11.51
N VAL A 33 -34.61 35.84 11.00
CA VAL A 33 -33.52 34.95 10.61
C VAL A 33 -32.94 34.28 11.87
N GLY A 34 -33.18 32.98 12.02
CA GLY A 34 -32.52 32.17 13.06
C GLY A 34 -33.37 31.10 13.77
N SER A 35 -34.67 30.93 13.48
CA SER A 35 -35.51 29.97 14.25
C SER A 35 -36.49 29.08 13.45
N GLY A 36 -36.61 29.23 12.14
CA GLY A 36 -37.25 28.22 11.27
C GLY A 36 -38.70 27.81 11.59
N ALA A 37 -39.56 28.69 12.13
CA ALA A 37 -40.95 28.35 12.44
C ALA A 37 -41.97 29.30 11.74
N CYS A 38 -42.85 28.75 10.90
CA CYS A 38 -44.12 29.38 10.51
C CYS A 38 -45.23 28.90 11.49
N ASP A 39 -46.18 29.77 11.83
CA ASP A 39 -47.25 29.47 12.79
C ASP A 39 -48.23 28.40 12.23
N GLY A 40 -48.01 27.15 12.61
CA GLY A 40 -48.96 26.02 12.65
C GLY A 40 -49.72 25.57 11.38
N LYS A 41 -49.68 26.30 10.26
CA LYS A 41 -50.44 25.98 9.03
C LYS A 41 -49.73 26.30 7.71
N ALA A 42 -48.43 26.59 7.72
CA ALA A 42 -47.64 26.86 6.51
C ALA A 42 -46.20 26.33 6.65
N ALA A 43 -45.51 26.08 5.54
CA ALA A 43 -44.09 25.67 5.49
C ALA A 43 -43.24 26.72 4.76
N CYS A 44 -41.96 26.91 5.16
CA CYS A 44 -41.02 27.81 4.48
C CYS A 44 -40.53 27.19 3.18
N LYS A 45 -40.52 27.98 2.09
CA LYS A 45 -39.83 27.64 0.84
C LYS A 45 -38.82 28.75 0.52
N THR A 46 -37.61 28.37 0.10
CA THR A 46 -36.54 29.30 -0.27
C THR A 46 -36.12 29.01 -1.71
N ASP A 47 -36.32 29.96 -2.62
CA ASP A 47 -35.84 29.92 -4.00
C ASP A 47 -35.16 31.27 -4.30
N ASP A 48 -33.99 31.26 -4.94
CA ASP A 48 -33.20 32.45 -5.33
C ASP A 48 -32.98 33.51 -4.23
N GLY A 49 -32.70 33.06 -3.01
CA GLY A 49 -32.32 33.92 -1.89
C GLY A 49 -33.48 34.71 -1.24
N LYS A 50 -34.74 34.35 -1.50
CA LYS A 50 -35.90 34.84 -0.74
C LYS A 50 -36.68 33.68 -0.14
N THR A 51 -37.11 33.85 1.12
CA THR A 51 -37.85 32.83 1.88
C THR A 51 -39.26 33.32 2.18
N GLU A 52 -40.28 32.51 1.87
CA GLU A 52 -41.69 32.82 2.14
C GLU A 52 -42.49 31.58 2.60
N CYS A 53 -43.54 31.79 3.42
CA CYS A 53 -44.39 30.70 3.97
C CYS A 53 -45.53 30.35 2.98
N VAL A 54 -45.68 29.08 2.62
CA VAL A 54 -46.72 28.58 1.69
C VAL A 54 -47.71 27.67 2.43
N ALA A 55 -49.02 27.80 2.16
CA ALA A 55 -50.10 27.06 2.82
C ALA A 55 -50.36 25.66 2.20
N LEU A 56 -50.65 24.66 3.05
CA LEU A 56 -50.97 23.28 2.63
C LEU A 56 -52.48 23.06 2.37
N PRO A 57 -52.87 22.11 1.48
CA PRO A 57 -54.26 21.88 1.13
C PRO A 57 -55.07 21.21 2.26
N SER A 58 -56.35 21.55 2.32
CA SER A 58 -57.29 21.26 3.40
C SER A 58 -57.85 19.83 3.38
N ALA A 59 -57.42 18.97 4.29
CA ALA A 59 -58.15 17.76 4.70
C ALA A 59 -57.68 17.27 6.07
N CYS A 60 -58.19 17.84 7.16
CA CYS A 60 -58.19 17.28 8.52
C CYS A 60 -59.17 18.08 9.37
N ASP A 61 -60.40 17.59 9.50
CA ASP A 61 -61.36 18.03 10.51
C ASP A 61 -61.83 16.78 11.27
N GLY A 62 -61.73 16.80 12.60
CA GLY A 62 -62.22 15.72 13.47
C GLY A 62 -61.14 14.94 14.24
N ALA A 63 -61.15 15.11 15.55
CA ALA A 63 -60.28 14.46 16.52
C ALA A 63 -60.43 12.92 16.54
N VAL A 64 -59.32 12.22 16.31
CA VAL A 64 -59.06 10.89 16.85
C VAL A 64 -57.67 10.93 17.48
N THR A 65 -57.64 10.90 18.80
CA THR A 65 -56.44 10.70 19.61
C THR A 65 -55.85 9.33 19.30
N CYS A 66 -54.71 9.27 18.61
CA CYS A 66 -53.87 8.08 18.56
C CYS A 66 -52.79 8.22 19.65
N ALA A 67 -52.92 7.42 20.70
CA ALA A 67 -51.90 7.31 21.75
C ALA A 67 -50.76 6.44 21.24
N CYS A 68 -49.69 7.07 20.75
CA CYS A 68 -48.38 6.43 20.63
C CYS A 68 -47.66 6.60 21.97
N LEU A 69 -47.64 5.53 22.77
CA LEU A 69 -46.65 5.38 23.83
C LEU A 69 -45.29 5.17 23.16
N GLY A 70 -44.44 6.21 23.22
CA GLY A 70 -42.98 6.13 23.18
C GLY A 70 -42.32 5.54 21.93
N ALA A 71 -42.03 6.38 20.92
CA ALA A 71 -40.78 6.38 20.15
C ALA A 71 -40.81 7.55 19.15
N THR A 72 -39.88 8.48 19.29
CA THR A 72 -39.61 9.54 18.31
C THR A 72 -38.35 9.14 17.55
N ALA A 73 -38.50 8.44 16.42
CA ALA A 73 -37.43 8.25 15.43
C ALA A 73 -38.01 7.66 14.13
N CYS A 74 -38.48 8.52 13.23
CA CYS A 74 -38.45 8.23 11.80
C CYS A 74 -37.93 9.50 11.11
N GLY A 75 -36.68 9.45 10.64
CA GLY A 75 -36.21 10.36 9.60
C GLY A 75 -36.72 9.89 8.24
N GLU A 76 -37.11 10.87 7.42
CA GLU A 76 -37.46 10.84 5.99
C GLU A 76 -38.07 9.55 5.39
N ALA A 77 -39.40 9.51 5.26
CA ALA A 77 -40.10 8.54 4.43
C ALA A 77 -41.23 9.22 3.63
N THR A 78 -41.33 8.90 2.33
CA THR A 78 -42.46 9.31 1.47
C THR A 78 -43.63 8.33 1.62
N CYS A 79 -44.85 8.85 1.68
CA CYS A 79 -46.08 8.07 1.87
C CYS A 79 -46.90 8.02 0.57
N THR A 80 -47.39 6.84 0.17
CA THR A 80 -48.34 6.68 -0.96
C THR A 80 -49.63 6.00 -0.51
N ASP A 81 -50.77 6.59 -0.88
CA ASP A 81 -52.11 6.11 -0.55
C ASP A 81 -52.51 4.90 -1.40
N VAL A 82 -52.99 3.83 -0.76
CA VAL A 82 -53.73 2.74 -1.41
C VAL A 82 -55.19 2.84 -1.00
N ALA A 83 -56.08 2.83 -1.99
CA ALA A 83 -57.53 2.89 -1.77
C ALA A 83 -58.01 1.70 -0.93
N GLY A 84 -58.18 1.91 0.38
CA GLY A 84 -58.52 0.84 1.33
C GLY A 84 -58.16 1.07 2.79
N GLY A 85 -57.58 2.23 3.17
CA GLY A 85 -57.45 2.63 4.57
C GLY A 85 -56.26 2.03 5.32
N GLY A 86 -55.12 1.84 4.66
CA GLY A 86 -53.85 1.51 5.31
C GLY A 86 -52.66 2.09 4.56
N LEU A 87 -51.78 2.80 5.27
CA LEU A 87 -50.45 3.21 4.82
C LEU A 87 -49.44 2.11 5.19
N THR A 88 -48.65 1.62 4.23
CA THR A 88 -47.52 0.71 4.49
C THR A 88 -46.21 1.46 4.29
N CYS A 89 -45.30 1.36 5.28
CA CYS A 89 -43.92 1.85 5.19
C CYS A 89 -43.01 0.67 4.82
N GLU A 90 -42.25 0.77 3.74
CA GLU A 90 -41.10 -0.11 3.49
C GLU A 90 -39.82 0.64 3.86
N ALA A 91 -39.01 0.05 4.74
CA ALA A 91 -37.76 0.63 5.22
C ALA A 91 -36.58 -0.27 4.82
N GLY A 92 -35.65 0.32 4.07
CA GLY A 92 -34.32 -0.23 3.81
C GLY A 92 -33.47 -0.20 5.08
N SER A 93 -33.41 -1.34 5.76
CA SER A 93 -32.33 -1.87 6.60
C SER A 93 -32.92 -3.06 7.36
N THR A 94 -32.15 -4.12 7.54
CA THR A 94 -32.65 -5.40 8.05
C THR A 94 -33.32 -5.23 9.43
N ASN A 95 -34.66 -5.28 9.44
CA ASN A 95 -35.51 -5.04 10.61
C ASN A 95 -35.50 -6.21 11.62
N THR A 96 -34.56 -7.14 11.42
CA THR A 96 -34.39 -8.36 12.19
C THR A 96 -33.16 -8.27 13.10
N CYS A 97 -33.22 -8.97 14.23
CA CYS A 97 -32.13 -9.14 15.18
C CYS A 97 -32.14 -10.57 15.72
N THR A 98 -31.02 -11.05 16.25
CA THR A 98 -30.96 -12.39 16.84
C THR A 98 -31.61 -12.37 18.22
N PRO A 99 -32.63 -13.21 18.50
CA PRO A 99 -33.25 -13.26 19.82
C PRO A 99 -32.23 -13.36 20.97
N GLY A 100 -32.28 -12.40 21.91
CA GLY A 100 -31.39 -12.32 23.07
C GLY A 100 -30.16 -11.41 22.89
N GLU A 101 -29.85 -11.00 21.66
CA GLU A 101 -28.73 -10.09 21.33
C GLU A 101 -28.99 -8.67 21.86
N SER A 102 -27.92 -7.98 22.29
CA SER A 102 -27.97 -6.56 22.69
C SER A 102 -27.38 -5.68 21.60
N PHE A 103 -28.06 -4.59 21.25
CA PHE A 103 -27.62 -3.64 20.23
C PHE A 103 -27.82 -2.18 20.67
N PRO A 104 -27.03 -1.22 20.13
CA PRO A 104 -27.19 0.19 20.46
C PRO A 104 -28.55 0.73 19.98
N ALA A 105 -29.22 1.51 20.82
CA ALA A 105 -30.41 2.24 20.39
C ALA A 105 -30.02 3.39 19.45
N PRO A 106 -30.92 3.83 18.55
CA PRO A 106 -30.66 4.96 17.65
C PRO A 106 -30.35 6.29 18.35
N ASP A 107 -30.72 6.42 19.64
CA ASP A 107 -30.41 7.59 20.47
C ASP A 107 -28.94 7.66 20.94
N GLY A 108 -28.14 6.63 20.65
CA GLY A 108 -26.70 6.59 20.92
C GLY A 108 -26.31 6.42 22.39
N CYS A 109 -27.26 6.27 23.31
CA CYS A 109 -26.98 6.14 24.75
C CYS A 109 -27.68 4.93 25.40
N ASN A 110 -28.78 4.47 24.82
CA ASN A 110 -29.51 3.32 25.31
C ASN A 110 -29.08 2.03 24.61
N THR A 111 -29.29 0.89 25.27
CA THR A 111 -29.05 -0.43 24.68
C THR A 111 -30.38 -1.18 24.62
N CYS A 112 -30.67 -1.77 23.47
CA CYS A 112 -31.86 -2.55 23.20
C CYS A 112 -31.54 -4.04 23.25
N GLN A 113 -32.46 -4.85 23.79
CA GLN A 113 -32.34 -6.30 23.76
C GLN A 113 -33.36 -6.90 22.80
N CYS A 114 -32.86 -7.72 21.88
CA CYS A 114 -33.66 -8.35 20.85
C CYS A 114 -34.63 -9.38 21.45
N PRO A 115 -35.93 -9.29 21.14
CA PRO A 115 -36.95 -10.19 21.69
C PRO A 115 -37.00 -11.50 20.92
N ALA A 116 -37.75 -12.47 21.45
CA ALA A 116 -37.95 -13.78 20.80
C ALA A 116 -38.58 -13.70 19.40
N SER A 117 -39.25 -12.59 19.05
CA SER A 117 -39.81 -12.37 17.72
C SER A 117 -38.74 -12.11 16.65
N GLY A 118 -37.49 -11.84 17.04
CA GLY A 118 -36.40 -11.53 16.13
C GLY A 118 -36.59 -10.22 15.38
N ASN A 119 -37.55 -9.38 15.78
CA ASN A 119 -37.83 -8.08 15.16
C ASN A 119 -37.34 -6.94 16.05
N LYS A 120 -36.51 -6.05 15.49
CA LYS A 120 -35.91 -4.92 16.22
C LYS A 120 -36.97 -3.95 16.75
N LYS A 121 -38.09 -3.79 16.04
CA LYS A 121 -39.23 -2.94 16.47
C LYS A 121 -39.88 -3.37 17.78
N ASP A 122 -39.73 -4.63 18.18
CA ASP A 122 -40.33 -5.18 19.40
C ASP A 122 -39.31 -5.18 20.57
N ALA A 123 -38.09 -4.67 20.34
CA ALA A 123 -37.00 -4.74 21.32
C ALA A 123 -37.25 -3.85 22.54
N ALA A 124 -36.92 -4.37 23.71
CA ALA A 124 -36.97 -3.62 24.95
C ALA A 124 -35.63 -2.91 25.15
N CYS A 125 -35.65 -1.59 25.26
CA CYS A 125 -34.46 -0.77 25.45
C CYS A 125 -34.38 -0.23 26.88
N THR A 126 -33.16 -0.06 27.38
CA THR A 126 -32.91 0.66 28.62
C THR A 126 -33.36 2.11 28.48
N LEU A 127 -34.04 2.67 29.48
CA LEU A 127 -34.32 4.11 29.54
C LEU A 127 -33.28 4.79 30.44
N LEU A 128 -32.11 5.11 29.89
CA LEU A 128 -31.29 6.16 30.45
C LEU A 128 -31.74 7.50 29.82
N GLY A 129 -31.83 8.54 30.64
CA GLY A 129 -32.01 9.89 30.13
C GLY A 129 -30.74 10.28 29.37
N CYS A 130 -30.80 10.28 28.03
CA CYS A 130 -29.69 10.72 27.19
C CYS A 130 -29.59 12.25 27.27
N ASP A 131 -28.83 12.75 28.23
CA ASP A 131 -28.33 14.13 28.18
C ASP A 131 -27.13 14.15 27.22
N PRO A 132 -27.18 14.90 26.10
CA PRO A 132 -26.09 14.95 25.12
C PRO A 132 -24.78 15.49 25.69
N ASP A 133 -24.81 16.12 26.87
CA ASP A 133 -23.62 16.55 27.59
C ASP A 133 -22.99 15.43 28.43
N LEU A 134 -23.57 14.23 28.52
CA LEU A 134 -23.00 13.13 29.32
C LEU A 134 -22.07 12.20 28.50
N CYS A 135 -21.01 11.72 29.15
CA CYS A 135 -20.09 10.71 28.65
C CYS A 135 -19.62 9.80 29.80
N VAL A 136 -19.07 8.62 29.46
CA VAL A 136 -18.54 7.70 30.48
C VAL A 136 -17.12 8.15 30.86
N PRO A 137 -16.78 8.33 32.15
CA PRO A 137 -15.43 8.70 32.55
C PRO A 137 -14.34 7.80 31.92
N GLY A 138 -13.37 8.42 31.26
CA GLY A 138 -12.30 7.71 30.52
C GLY A 138 -12.67 7.32 29.08
N GLN A 139 -13.91 7.53 28.63
CA GLN A 139 -14.30 7.37 27.22
C GLN A 139 -13.67 8.46 26.37
N THR A 140 -13.17 8.09 25.20
CA THR A 140 -12.72 9.04 24.16
C THR A 140 -13.82 9.27 23.12
N PHE A 141 -13.94 10.50 22.62
CA PHE A 141 -14.87 10.88 21.55
C PHE A 141 -14.27 12.00 20.68
N GLU A 142 -14.72 12.12 19.44
CA GLU A 142 -14.28 13.18 18.53
C GLU A 142 -14.84 14.54 18.96
N ALA A 143 -13.98 15.57 18.93
CA ALA A 143 -14.37 16.93 19.20
C ALA A 143 -15.26 17.48 18.06
N PRO A 144 -16.13 18.47 18.33
CA PRO A 144 -16.97 19.08 17.29
C PRO A 144 -16.20 19.74 16.13
N ASP A 145 -14.91 19.99 16.31
CA ASP A 145 -14.03 20.55 15.28
C ASP A 145 -13.53 19.52 14.24
N GLY A 146 -13.82 18.23 14.44
CA GLY A 146 -13.56 17.15 13.48
C GLY A 146 -12.09 16.73 13.37
N CYS A 147 -11.17 17.28 14.18
CA CYS A 147 -9.76 16.87 14.15
C CYS A 147 -9.18 16.60 15.55
N ASN A 148 -9.80 17.14 16.61
CA ASN A 148 -9.35 16.90 17.97
C ASN A 148 -10.09 15.70 18.59
N THR A 149 -9.41 15.01 19.50
CA THR A 149 -10.01 13.91 20.28
C THR A 149 -10.14 14.34 21.74
N CYS A 150 -11.32 14.15 22.32
CA CYS A 150 -11.65 14.48 23.71
C CYS A 150 -11.69 13.23 24.58
N THR A 151 -11.20 13.34 25.81
CA THR A 151 -11.31 12.30 26.85
C THR A 151 -12.23 12.77 27.97
N CYS A 152 -13.28 11.99 28.24
CA CYS A 152 -14.29 12.30 29.22
C CYS A 152 -13.71 12.32 30.65
N GLY A 153 -13.95 13.42 31.37
CA GLY A 153 -13.53 13.61 32.75
C GLY A 153 -14.31 12.74 33.75
N ALA A 154 -13.86 12.75 35.00
CA ALA A 154 -14.51 12.01 36.09
C ALA A 154 -15.91 12.55 36.45
N ASP A 155 -16.23 13.77 36.02
CA ASP A 155 -17.55 14.40 36.13
C ASP A 155 -18.56 13.89 35.10
N GLY A 156 -18.12 13.06 34.15
CA GLY A 156 -18.98 12.39 33.19
C GLY A 156 -19.61 13.34 32.19
N LYS A 157 -18.99 14.50 31.93
CA LYS A 157 -19.51 15.53 31.02
C LYS A 157 -18.61 15.78 29.82
N ARG A 158 -19.22 15.96 28.66
CA ARG A 158 -18.53 16.26 27.39
C ARG A 158 -18.05 17.70 27.36
N SER A 159 -18.83 18.64 27.89
CA SER A 159 -18.49 20.07 27.97
C SER A 159 -17.23 20.38 28.79
N THR A 160 -16.81 19.47 29.65
CA THR A 160 -15.61 19.59 30.51
C THR A 160 -14.53 18.56 30.17
N ALA A 161 -14.71 17.81 29.07
CA ALA A 161 -13.75 16.83 28.61
C ALA A 161 -12.42 17.49 28.20
N ALA A 162 -11.31 16.81 28.48
CA ALA A 162 -10.00 17.27 28.07
C ALA A 162 -9.75 16.85 26.62
N CYS A 163 -9.59 17.81 25.72
CA CYS A 163 -9.36 17.56 24.29
C CYS A 163 -7.92 17.83 23.90
N THR A 164 -7.44 17.17 22.86
CA THR A 164 -6.20 17.54 22.19
C THR A 164 -6.34 18.92 21.57
N GLU A 165 -5.26 19.70 21.51
CA GLU A 165 -5.22 20.98 20.82
C GLU A 165 -4.29 20.86 19.60
N MET A 166 -4.78 20.22 18.55
CA MET A 166 -4.18 20.25 17.22
C MET A 166 -4.89 21.32 16.40
N ALA A 167 -4.12 22.13 15.68
CA ALA A 167 -4.68 23.10 14.74
C ALA A 167 -5.35 22.34 13.58
N CYS A 168 -6.68 22.33 13.54
CA CYS A 168 -7.41 21.73 12.43
C CYS A 168 -7.13 22.50 11.13
N VAL A 169 -6.83 21.79 10.05
CA VAL A 169 -6.77 22.38 8.72
C VAL A 169 -8.19 22.78 8.32
N ASP A 170 -8.36 24.03 7.89
CA ASP A 170 -9.65 24.56 7.42
C ASP A 170 -10.22 23.64 6.32
N PRO A 171 -11.44 23.09 6.48
CA PRO A 171 -12.03 22.17 5.50
C PRO A 171 -12.20 22.79 4.11
N ASP A 172 -12.25 24.13 4.03
CA ASP A 172 -12.33 24.91 2.79
C ASP A 172 -10.96 25.20 2.17
N ALA A 173 -9.87 24.85 2.85
CA ALA A 173 -8.51 24.98 2.35
C ALA A 173 -8.05 23.72 1.59
N CYS A 174 -7.17 23.94 0.61
CA CYS A 174 -6.45 22.90 -0.12
C CYS A 174 -5.00 23.34 -0.32
N VAL A 175 -4.09 22.40 -0.61
CA VAL A 175 -2.68 22.75 -0.86
C VAL A 175 -2.55 23.26 -2.29
N PRO A 176 -2.00 24.48 -2.52
CA PRO A 176 -1.79 25.00 -3.88
C PRO A 176 -1.11 23.99 -4.82
N GLY A 177 -1.78 23.67 -5.93
CA GLY A 177 -1.30 22.70 -6.93
C GLY A 177 -1.74 21.25 -6.71
N GLU A 178 -2.45 20.94 -5.63
CA GLU A 178 -3.00 19.60 -5.35
C GLU A 178 -4.28 19.31 -6.15
N ASN A 179 -4.49 18.05 -6.54
CA ASN A 179 -5.72 17.59 -7.19
C ASN A 179 -6.70 17.02 -6.14
N PHE A 180 -7.99 17.33 -6.25
CA PHE A 180 -9.03 16.78 -5.37
C PHE A 180 -10.35 16.48 -6.12
N PRO A 181 -11.19 15.55 -5.65
CA PRO A 181 -12.46 15.23 -6.31
C PRO A 181 -13.46 16.38 -6.25
N ALA A 182 -14.19 16.63 -7.34
CA ALA A 182 -15.32 17.55 -7.34
C ALA A 182 -16.53 16.93 -6.63
N ALA A 183 -17.47 17.76 -6.18
CA ALA A 183 -18.66 17.32 -5.45
C ALA A 183 -19.64 16.49 -6.30
N ASP A 184 -19.52 16.55 -7.63
CA ASP A 184 -20.29 15.75 -8.59
C ASP A 184 -19.83 14.29 -8.71
N GLY A 185 -18.70 13.92 -8.09
CA GLY A 185 -18.20 12.55 -8.03
C GLY A 185 -17.59 12.01 -9.32
N CYS A 186 -17.50 12.81 -10.39
CA CYS A 186 -16.89 12.39 -11.66
C CYS A 186 -15.85 13.38 -12.22
N ASN A 187 -15.78 14.59 -11.68
CA ASN A 187 -14.82 15.60 -12.05
C ASN A 187 -13.69 15.74 -11.02
N SER A 188 -12.52 16.23 -11.46
CA SER A 188 -11.36 16.50 -10.62
C SER A 188 -11.00 17.98 -10.66
N CYS A 189 -10.64 18.54 -9.51
CA CYS A 189 -10.29 19.94 -9.31
C CYS A 189 -8.80 20.10 -8.98
N VAL A 190 -8.19 21.22 -9.40
CA VAL A 190 -6.82 21.60 -9.03
C VAL A 190 -6.84 22.81 -8.11
N CYS A 191 -6.19 22.69 -6.95
CA CYS A 191 -6.17 23.73 -5.94
C CYS A 191 -5.39 24.97 -6.42
N PRO A 192 -5.98 26.18 -6.31
CA PRO A 192 -5.36 27.41 -6.77
C PRO A 192 -4.29 27.90 -5.79
N ALA A 193 -3.46 28.85 -6.24
CA ALA A 193 -2.42 29.48 -5.41
C ALA A 193 -2.96 30.16 -4.14
N THR A 194 -4.25 30.48 -4.10
CA THR A 194 -4.94 31.06 -2.94
C THR A 194 -5.21 30.04 -1.84
N GLY A 195 -5.07 28.74 -2.13
CA GLY A 195 -5.31 27.65 -1.18
C GLY A 195 -6.77 27.45 -0.82
N LYS A 196 -7.72 27.99 -1.60
CA LYS A 196 -9.17 27.89 -1.35
C LYS A 196 -9.85 26.99 -2.37
N LYS A 197 -10.57 25.97 -1.90
CA LYS A 197 -11.29 25.02 -2.76
C LYS A 197 -12.36 25.69 -3.62
N ALA A 198 -13.03 26.72 -3.10
CA ALA A 198 -14.07 27.47 -3.81
C ALA A 198 -13.57 28.20 -5.08
N GLU A 199 -12.26 28.39 -5.21
CA GLU A 199 -11.63 29.05 -6.36
C GLU A 199 -10.90 28.05 -7.28
N ALA A 200 -11.05 26.76 -7.04
CA ALA A 200 -10.38 25.71 -7.80
C ALA A 200 -10.93 25.57 -9.21
N ALA A 201 -10.03 25.26 -10.15
CA ALA A 201 -10.39 24.94 -11.51
C ALA A 201 -10.66 23.44 -11.62
N CYS A 202 -11.85 23.04 -12.03
CA CYS A 202 -12.25 21.64 -12.17
C CYS A 202 -12.39 21.24 -13.64
N THR A 203 -12.18 19.96 -13.93
CA THR A 203 -12.52 19.37 -15.22
C THR A 203 -14.03 19.37 -15.40
N ASP A 204 -14.51 19.60 -16.62
CA ASP A 204 -15.95 19.62 -16.91
C ASP A 204 -16.29 18.45 -17.85
N MET A 205 -16.71 17.34 -17.26
CA MET A 205 -17.15 16.12 -17.96
C MET A 205 -18.52 15.74 -17.41
N ALA A 206 -19.50 15.55 -18.29
CA ALA A 206 -20.86 15.19 -17.88
C ALA A 206 -20.89 13.82 -17.17
N CYS A 207 -21.29 13.81 -15.89
CA CYS A 207 -21.50 12.57 -15.14
C CYS A 207 -22.72 11.82 -15.70
N VAL A 208 -22.64 10.49 -15.82
CA VAL A 208 -23.73 9.66 -16.32
C VAL A 208 -24.72 9.38 -15.18
N ASP A 209 -26.02 9.57 -15.47
CA ASP A 209 -27.14 9.27 -14.56
C ASP A 209 -27.17 7.77 -14.20
N PRO A 210 -27.15 7.38 -12.91
CA PRO A 210 -27.12 5.98 -12.47
C PRO A 210 -28.35 5.15 -12.89
N GLU A 211 -29.47 5.80 -13.20
CA GLU A 211 -30.71 5.15 -13.68
C GLU A 211 -30.79 5.01 -15.21
N ALA A 212 -29.83 5.62 -15.92
CA ALA A 212 -29.69 5.47 -17.36
C ALA A 212 -28.94 4.18 -17.73
N CYS A 213 -29.30 3.60 -18.86
CA CYS A 213 -28.53 2.58 -19.55
C CYS A 213 -28.43 2.94 -21.02
N VAL A 214 -27.42 2.43 -21.71
CA VAL A 214 -27.26 2.68 -23.14
C VAL A 214 -28.21 1.76 -23.91
N PRO A 215 -29.11 2.29 -24.77
CA PRO A 215 -29.98 1.48 -25.60
C PRO A 215 -29.25 0.32 -26.31
N GLY A 216 -29.74 -0.90 -26.09
CA GLY A 216 -29.18 -2.12 -26.67
C GLY A 216 -28.04 -2.76 -25.88
N GLU A 217 -27.55 -2.14 -24.80
CA GLU A 217 -26.59 -2.78 -23.90
C GLU A 217 -27.25 -3.73 -22.90
N SER A 218 -26.53 -4.80 -22.59
CA SER A 218 -26.93 -5.77 -21.57
C SER A 218 -26.27 -5.46 -20.23
N PHE A 219 -27.03 -5.56 -19.14
CA PHE A 219 -26.55 -5.43 -17.77
C PHE A 219 -27.14 -6.54 -16.90
N THR A 220 -26.45 -6.91 -15.82
CA THR A 220 -26.96 -7.90 -14.85
C THR A 220 -28.05 -7.25 -14.00
N ALA A 221 -29.18 -7.94 -13.83
CA ALA A 221 -30.27 -7.52 -12.97
C ALA A 221 -29.85 -7.52 -11.49
N ASP A 222 -30.58 -6.81 -10.64
CA ASP A 222 -30.30 -6.72 -9.20
C ASP A 222 -30.43 -8.07 -8.46
N ASP A 223 -31.07 -9.07 -9.09
CA ASP A 223 -31.14 -10.45 -8.59
C ASP A 223 -29.84 -11.26 -8.80
N GLY A 224 -28.85 -10.69 -9.49
CA GLY A 224 -27.50 -11.24 -9.63
C GLY A 224 -27.36 -12.39 -10.62
N CYS A 225 -28.42 -12.80 -11.31
CA CYS A 225 -28.33 -13.90 -12.30
C CYS A 225 -29.06 -13.60 -13.62
N ASN A 226 -30.13 -12.80 -13.59
CA ASN A 226 -30.82 -12.44 -14.80
C ASN A 226 -30.04 -11.34 -15.55
N THR A 227 -30.09 -11.38 -16.88
CA THR A 227 -29.48 -10.36 -17.74
C THR A 227 -30.57 -9.52 -18.36
N CYS A 228 -30.51 -8.21 -18.15
CA CYS A 228 -31.39 -7.20 -18.73
C CYS A 228 -30.78 -6.59 -19.98
N VAL A 229 -31.59 -6.30 -20.99
CA VAL A 229 -31.18 -5.52 -22.17
C VAL A 229 -31.91 -4.19 -22.15
N CYS A 230 -31.13 -3.11 -22.18
CA CYS A 230 -31.61 -1.75 -22.13
C CYS A 230 -32.48 -1.41 -23.35
N GLY A 231 -33.69 -0.88 -23.09
CA GLY A 231 -34.61 -0.44 -24.13
C GLY A 231 -34.14 0.85 -24.83
N GLU A 232 -34.81 1.20 -25.93
CA GLU A 232 -34.51 2.43 -26.69
C GLU A 232 -34.75 3.73 -25.91
N ASP A 233 -35.49 3.66 -24.80
CA ASP A 233 -35.72 4.78 -23.90
C ASP A 233 -34.56 5.04 -22.94
N GLY A 234 -33.53 4.18 -22.94
CA GLY A 234 -32.29 4.37 -22.19
C GLY A 234 -32.46 4.28 -20.68
N LYS A 235 -33.51 3.59 -20.20
CA LYS A 235 -33.82 3.47 -18.76
C LYS A 235 -33.74 2.02 -18.31
N LYS A 236 -33.05 1.80 -17.18
CA LYS A 236 -32.94 0.46 -16.60
C LYS A 236 -34.29 -0.12 -16.17
N ALA A 237 -35.19 0.74 -15.67
CA ALA A 237 -36.52 0.34 -15.16
C ALA A 237 -37.46 -0.27 -16.20
N THR A 238 -37.19 -0.06 -17.49
CA THR A 238 -38.00 -0.55 -18.62
C THR A 238 -37.24 -1.58 -19.46
N ALA A 239 -36.04 -1.98 -19.01
CA ALA A 239 -35.22 -2.98 -19.68
C ALA A 239 -35.89 -4.35 -19.69
N GLY A 240 -35.75 -5.07 -20.80
CA GLY A 240 -36.25 -6.44 -20.93
C GLY A 240 -35.24 -7.41 -20.34
N CYS A 241 -35.59 -8.09 -19.25
CA CYS A 241 -34.71 -9.05 -18.58
C CYS A 241 -35.06 -10.50 -18.91
N THR A 242 -34.04 -11.36 -18.92
CA THR A 242 -34.25 -12.81 -18.96
C THR A 242 -34.92 -13.26 -17.67
N GLU A 243 -35.84 -14.22 -17.75
CA GLU A 243 -36.38 -14.92 -16.58
C GLU A 243 -35.74 -16.31 -16.51
N MET A 244 -34.59 -16.42 -15.86
CA MET A 244 -34.05 -17.70 -15.43
C MET A 244 -34.22 -17.85 -13.93
N ASP A 245 -34.62 -19.04 -13.49
CA ASP A 245 -34.68 -19.39 -12.07
C ASP A 245 -33.24 -19.34 -11.52
N CYS A 246 -32.89 -18.22 -10.88
CA CYS A 246 -31.62 -18.09 -10.18
C CYS A 246 -31.52 -19.19 -9.13
N VAL A 247 -30.41 -19.94 -9.16
CA VAL A 247 -30.08 -20.84 -8.05
C VAL A 247 -29.96 -19.96 -6.82
N ASP A 248 -30.78 -20.27 -5.81
CA ASP A 248 -30.87 -19.53 -4.56
C ASP A 248 -29.44 -19.23 -4.05
N PRO A 249 -29.04 -17.96 -3.89
CA PRO A 249 -27.68 -17.59 -3.47
C PRO A 249 -27.28 -18.21 -2.13
N ASP A 250 -28.25 -18.71 -1.36
CA ASP A 250 -28.06 -19.46 -0.11
C ASP A 250 -27.74 -20.96 -0.29
N GLU A 251 -27.67 -21.48 -1.51
CA GLU A 251 -27.32 -22.87 -1.80
C GLU A 251 -25.86 -23.07 -2.23
N CYS A 252 -25.28 -24.21 -1.85
CA CYS A 252 -23.93 -24.65 -2.19
C CYS A 252 -23.90 -26.17 -2.40
N THR A 253 -22.89 -26.68 -3.12
CA THR A 253 -22.72 -28.13 -3.30
C THR A 253 -22.06 -28.75 -2.07
N PRO A 254 -22.65 -29.80 -1.45
CA PRO A 254 -22.05 -30.47 -0.30
C PRO A 254 -20.56 -30.83 -0.51
N GLY A 255 -19.70 -30.36 0.40
CA GLY A 255 -18.26 -30.60 0.36
C GLY A 255 -17.44 -29.56 -0.40
N GLU A 256 -18.06 -28.63 -1.14
CA GLU A 256 -17.34 -27.52 -1.75
C GLU A 256 -16.91 -26.49 -0.72
N SER A 257 -15.78 -25.84 -0.99
CA SER A 257 -15.31 -24.71 -0.17
C SER A 257 -15.64 -23.39 -0.88
N PHE A 258 -16.13 -22.41 -0.14
CA PHE A 258 -16.47 -21.08 -0.66
C PHE A 258 -15.98 -19.98 0.30
N PRO A 259 -15.68 -18.76 -0.20
CA PRO A 259 -15.24 -17.65 0.65
C PRO A 259 -16.33 -17.23 1.65
N ALA A 260 -15.96 -16.91 2.90
CA ALA A 260 -16.90 -16.45 3.93
C ALA A 260 -17.37 -14.99 3.75
N GLY A 261 -16.82 -14.27 2.78
CA GLY A 261 -17.12 -12.85 2.52
C GLY A 261 -16.37 -11.86 3.42
N ASP A 262 -15.60 -12.33 4.40
CA ASP A 262 -14.76 -11.52 5.30
C ASP A 262 -13.29 -11.42 4.83
N GLY A 263 -12.99 -11.91 3.64
CA GLY A 263 -11.68 -11.77 2.99
C GLY A 263 -10.57 -12.70 3.51
N CYS A 264 -10.82 -13.53 4.54
CA CYS A 264 -9.80 -14.45 5.05
C CYS A 264 -10.32 -15.82 5.48
N ASN A 265 -11.62 -15.95 5.77
CA ASN A 265 -12.20 -17.23 6.14
C ASN A 265 -12.78 -17.96 4.93
N THR A 266 -12.65 -19.29 4.97
CA THR A 266 -13.23 -20.19 3.98
C THR A 266 -14.28 -21.06 4.68
N CYS A 267 -15.44 -21.21 4.06
CA CYS A 267 -16.54 -22.03 4.52
C CYS A 267 -16.58 -23.35 3.74
N THR A 268 -16.86 -24.45 4.42
CA THR A 268 -17.13 -25.73 3.76
C THR A 268 -18.63 -26.01 3.75
N CYS A 269 -19.18 -26.24 2.57
CA CYS A 269 -20.59 -26.48 2.35
C CYS A 269 -21.04 -27.78 3.04
N PRO A 270 -22.07 -27.72 3.89
CA PRO A 270 -22.56 -28.87 4.62
C PRO A 270 -23.37 -29.82 3.72
N PRO A 271 -23.63 -31.07 4.17
CA PRO A 271 -24.49 -32.01 3.44
C PRO A 271 -25.92 -31.51 3.17
N SER A 272 -26.39 -30.49 3.90
CA SER A 272 -27.70 -29.86 3.66
C SER A 272 -27.73 -28.98 2.41
N GLY A 273 -26.56 -28.64 1.85
CA GLY A 273 -26.45 -27.76 0.68
C GLY A 273 -26.82 -26.30 0.96
N LYS A 274 -26.96 -25.90 2.24
CA LYS A 274 -27.27 -24.53 2.64
C LYS A 274 -26.04 -23.83 3.20
N LYS A 275 -25.69 -22.68 2.63
CA LYS A 275 -24.54 -21.86 3.04
C LYS A 275 -24.67 -21.34 4.47
N SER A 276 -25.90 -21.07 4.93
CA SER A 276 -26.20 -20.61 6.28
C SER A 276 -25.83 -21.60 7.39
N GLU A 277 -25.65 -22.88 7.04
CA GLU A 277 -25.26 -23.95 7.95
C GLU A 277 -23.77 -24.35 7.79
N ALA A 278 -23.03 -23.64 6.93
CA ALA A 278 -21.65 -23.98 6.63
C ALA A 278 -20.71 -23.75 7.81
N GLY A 279 -19.81 -24.71 8.02
CA GLY A 279 -18.71 -24.55 8.97
C GLY A 279 -17.61 -23.73 8.32
N CYS A 280 -17.39 -22.51 8.82
CA CYS A 280 -16.31 -21.64 8.35
C CYS A 280 -15.11 -21.69 9.28
N THR A 281 -13.91 -21.49 8.72
CA THR A 281 -12.72 -21.21 9.52
C THR A 281 -12.95 -19.95 10.36
N LYS A 282 -12.38 -19.90 11.57
CA LYS A 282 -12.45 -18.73 12.46
C LYS A 282 -11.04 -18.20 12.67
N ILE A 283 -10.45 -17.75 11.58
CA ILE A 283 -9.21 -17.00 11.57
C ILE A 283 -9.63 -15.54 11.76
N GLY A 284 -9.01 -14.83 12.71
CA GLY A 284 -9.24 -13.40 12.83
C GLY A 284 -8.76 -12.73 11.55
N CYS A 285 -9.68 -12.23 10.72
CA CYS A 285 -9.33 -11.39 9.59
C CYS A 285 -8.81 -10.09 10.16
N VAL A 286 -7.50 -10.00 10.32
CA VAL A 286 -6.89 -8.78 10.81
C VAL A 286 -6.88 -7.84 9.60
N ASP A 287 -7.64 -6.73 9.67
CA ASP A 287 -7.60 -5.59 8.72
C ASP A 287 -6.23 -4.88 8.70
N THR A 288 -5.21 -5.57 9.21
CA THR A 288 -3.86 -5.12 9.22
C THR A 288 -3.07 -5.82 8.14
N CYS A 289 -2.29 -5.04 7.41
CA CYS A 289 -1.24 -5.52 6.55
C CYS A 289 0.10 -5.21 7.22
N THR A 290 1.17 -5.88 6.83
CA THR A 290 2.51 -5.53 7.32
C THR A 290 2.96 -4.27 6.59
N PRO A 291 3.40 -3.19 7.26
CA PRO A 291 3.92 -2.02 6.58
C PRO A 291 4.93 -2.38 5.47
N GLY A 292 4.66 -1.91 4.24
CA GLY A 292 5.45 -2.23 3.04
C GLY A 292 5.02 -3.48 2.26
N GLU A 293 4.06 -4.27 2.76
CA GLU A 293 3.48 -5.43 2.05
C GLU A 293 2.55 -4.98 0.92
N SER A 294 2.66 -5.59 -0.26
CA SER A 294 1.74 -5.35 -1.36
C SER A 294 0.60 -6.36 -1.36
N PHE A 295 -0.63 -5.92 -1.63
CA PHE A 295 -1.81 -6.78 -1.76
C PHE A 295 -2.70 -6.32 -2.91
N ASP A 296 -3.47 -7.24 -3.50
CA ASP A 296 -4.38 -6.89 -4.62
C ASP A 296 -5.53 -6.02 -4.12
N ALA A 297 -5.83 -4.97 -4.88
CA ALA A 297 -6.97 -4.12 -4.63
C ALA A 297 -8.28 -4.89 -4.91
N PRO A 298 -9.41 -4.53 -4.26
CA PRO A 298 -10.70 -5.18 -4.50
C PRO A 298 -11.18 -5.16 -5.95
N ASP A 299 -10.65 -4.26 -6.78
CA ASP A 299 -10.96 -4.15 -8.21
C ASP A 299 -10.27 -5.22 -9.10
N GLY A 300 -9.37 -6.03 -8.54
CA GLY A 300 -8.74 -7.16 -9.22
C GLY A 300 -7.71 -6.79 -10.29
N CYS A 301 -7.34 -5.52 -10.44
CA CYS A 301 -6.30 -5.10 -11.40
C CYS A 301 -5.26 -4.16 -10.79
N ASN A 302 -5.62 -3.48 -9.71
CA ASN A 302 -4.73 -2.58 -8.99
C ASN A 302 -4.07 -3.32 -7.83
N THR A 303 -2.91 -2.81 -7.42
CA THR A 303 -2.15 -3.35 -6.28
C THR A 303 -1.97 -2.23 -5.25
N CYS A 304 -2.31 -2.53 -4.00
CA CYS A 304 -2.17 -1.65 -2.85
C CYS A 304 -0.87 -1.95 -2.11
N THR A 305 -0.24 -0.92 -1.53
CA THR A 305 0.92 -1.09 -0.65
C THR A 305 0.53 -0.71 0.76
N CYS A 306 0.81 -1.59 1.71
CA CYS A 306 0.48 -1.39 3.09
C CYS A 306 1.23 -0.18 3.68
N PRO A 307 0.52 0.78 4.26
CA PRO A 307 1.12 1.96 4.86
C PRO A 307 1.71 1.63 6.23
N GLU A 308 2.51 2.53 6.80
CA GLU A 308 3.07 2.36 8.16
C GLU A 308 2.01 2.26 9.26
N SER A 309 0.77 2.74 9.00
CA SER A 309 -0.36 2.55 9.91
C SER A 309 -0.73 1.07 10.07
N GLY A 310 -0.24 0.21 9.16
CA GLY A 310 -0.52 -1.21 9.14
C GLY A 310 -1.97 -1.51 8.82
N LYS A 311 -2.79 -0.56 8.34
CA LYS A 311 -4.19 -0.77 7.99
C LYS A 311 -4.37 -0.80 6.48
N LYS A 312 -5.09 -1.82 5.98
CA LYS A 312 -5.38 -1.93 4.54
C LYS A 312 -6.26 -0.79 4.01
N ALA A 313 -7.14 -0.22 4.84
CA ALA A 313 -8.01 0.90 4.46
C ALA A 313 -7.26 2.19 4.12
N ASP A 314 -6.05 2.36 4.68
CA ASP A 314 -5.22 3.55 4.47
C ASP A 314 -4.22 3.33 3.31
N ALA A 315 -4.27 2.17 2.65
CA ALA A 315 -3.24 1.75 1.71
C ALA A 315 -3.34 2.50 0.38
N PRO A 316 -2.28 3.18 -0.07
CA PRO A 316 -2.22 3.71 -1.42
C PRO A 316 -2.20 2.56 -2.44
N CYS A 317 -3.09 2.61 -3.42
CA CYS A 317 -3.18 1.65 -4.51
C CYS A 317 -2.73 2.26 -5.83
N THR A 318 -2.21 1.44 -6.73
CA THR A 318 -1.93 1.88 -8.10
C THR A 318 -3.23 2.22 -8.80
N GLU A 319 -3.28 3.32 -9.56
CA GLU A 319 -4.42 3.63 -10.42
C GLU A 319 -4.11 3.21 -11.85
N LYS A 320 -4.34 1.93 -12.18
CA LYS A 320 -4.43 1.48 -13.55
C LYS A 320 -5.90 1.43 -13.94
N ALA A 321 -6.22 1.95 -15.12
CA ALA A 321 -7.51 1.68 -15.74
C ALA A 321 -7.59 0.16 -15.97
N CYS A 322 -8.40 -0.52 -15.17
CA CYS A 322 -8.68 -1.93 -15.37
C CYS A 322 -9.30 -2.09 -16.76
N VAL A 323 -8.63 -2.84 -17.62
CA VAL A 323 -9.19 -3.20 -18.92
C VAL A 323 -10.41 -4.06 -18.63
N ASP A 324 -11.58 -3.61 -19.06
CA ASP A 324 -12.84 -4.32 -18.93
C ASP A 324 -12.61 -5.80 -19.34
N PRO A 325 -12.94 -6.78 -18.47
CA PRO A 325 -12.68 -8.19 -18.74
C PRO A 325 -13.35 -8.71 -20.02
N THR A 326 -14.31 -7.96 -20.58
CA THR A 326 -15.00 -8.23 -21.85
C THR A 326 -14.24 -7.75 -23.09
N THR A 327 -13.13 -7.02 -22.94
CA THR A 327 -12.35 -6.46 -24.04
C THR A 327 -11.02 -7.19 -24.26
N CYS A 328 -10.49 -7.12 -25.48
CA CYS A 328 -9.21 -7.69 -25.90
C CYS A 328 -8.53 -6.77 -26.91
N VAL A 329 -7.21 -6.90 -27.09
CA VAL A 329 -6.49 -6.09 -28.07
C VAL A 329 -6.66 -6.70 -29.46
N PRO A 330 -7.17 -5.95 -30.48
CA PRO A 330 -7.28 -6.46 -31.84
C PRO A 330 -6.00 -7.13 -32.36
N GLY A 331 -6.12 -8.38 -32.82
CA GLY A 331 -5.00 -9.20 -33.30
C GLY A 331 -4.29 -10.05 -32.24
N GLU A 332 -4.58 -9.85 -30.95
CA GLU A 332 -4.07 -10.70 -29.87
C GLU A 332 -4.79 -12.07 -29.87
N SER A 333 -4.11 -13.11 -29.39
CA SER A 333 -4.71 -14.43 -29.16
C SER A 333 -4.73 -14.77 -27.68
N PHE A 334 -5.85 -15.30 -27.20
CA PHE A 334 -6.09 -15.65 -25.79
C PHE A 334 -6.76 -17.04 -25.68
N PRO A 335 -6.57 -17.76 -24.57
CA PRO A 335 -7.24 -19.04 -24.33
C PRO A 335 -8.75 -18.86 -24.16
N SER A 336 -9.54 -19.79 -24.71
CA SER A 336 -10.99 -19.84 -24.52
C SER A 336 -11.35 -20.47 -23.16
N ASP A 337 -12.53 -20.13 -22.62
CA ASP A 337 -13.03 -20.66 -21.33
C ASP A 337 -13.23 -22.19 -21.33
N ASP A 338 -13.26 -22.82 -22.52
CA ASP A 338 -13.35 -24.27 -22.67
C ASP A 338 -12.00 -25.01 -22.48
N GLY A 339 -10.91 -24.27 -22.24
CA GLY A 339 -9.60 -24.81 -21.88
C GLY A 339 -8.83 -25.53 -23.00
N CYS A 340 -9.35 -25.55 -24.24
CA CYS A 340 -8.67 -26.23 -25.35
C CYS A 340 -8.63 -25.42 -26.66
N ASN A 341 -9.53 -24.44 -26.79
CA ASN A 341 -9.58 -23.56 -27.93
C ASN A 341 -8.82 -22.26 -27.69
N THR A 342 -8.30 -21.68 -28.76
CA THR A 342 -7.63 -20.37 -28.73
C THR A 342 -8.48 -19.40 -29.54
N CYS A 343 -8.75 -18.24 -28.96
CA CYS A 343 -9.51 -17.16 -29.55
C CYS A 343 -8.58 -16.06 -30.03
N SER A 344 -8.83 -15.53 -31.22
CA SER A 344 -8.12 -14.35 -31.73
C SER A 344 -9.06 -13.15 -31.69
N CYS A 345 -8.61 -12.10 -31.03
CA CYS A 345 -9.34 -10.86 -30.89
C CYS A 345 -9.50 -10.17 -32.24
N THR A 346 -10.73 -9.80 -32.57
CA THR A 346 -11.05 -9.14 -33.82
C THR A 346 -10.86 -7.62 -33.71
N GLU A 347 -11.00 -6.90 -34.83
CA GLU A 347 -10.87 -5.43 -34.87
C GLU A 347 -11.85 -4.67 -33.97
N THR A 348 -12.89 -5.34 -33.46
CA THR A 348 -13.86 -4.74 -32.54
C THR A 348 -13.32 -4.58 -31.12
N GLY A 349 -12.25 -5.30 -30.77
CA GLY A 349 -11.64 -5.25 -29.44
C GLY A 349 -12.51 -5.86 -28.33
N LYS A 350 -13.56 -6.62 -28.67
CA LYS A 350 -14.42 -7.32 -27.72
C LYS A 350 -14.15 -8.82 -27.75
N LYS A 351 -13.99 -9.44 -26.58
CA LYS A 351 -13.79 -10.90 -26.47
C LYS A 351 -14.99 -11.69 -26.98
N ALA A 352 -16.21 -11.13 -26.84
CA ALA A 352 -17.43 -11.75 -27.36
C ALA A 352 -17.42 -11.93 -28.89
N ASP A 353 -16.70 -11.08 -29.61
CA ASP A 353 -16.57 -11.12 -31.07
C ASP A 353 -15.31 -11.88 -31.53
N ALA A 354 -14.55 -12.47 -30.59
CA ALA A 354 -13.31 -13.14 -30.91
C ALA A 354 -13.55 -14.43 -31.71
N LEU A 355 -12.66 -14.67 -32.68
CA LEU A 355 -12.73 -15.87 -33.51
C LEU A 355 -11.96 -16.99 -32.84
N CYS A 356 -12.68 -17.95 -32.26
CA CYS A 356 -12.08 -19.10 -31.60
C CYS A 356 -11.91 -20.28 -32.56
N THR A 357 -10.80 -21.02 -32.40
CA THR A 357 -10.66 -22.33 -33.03
C THR A 357 -11.78 -23.26 -32.56
N LYS A 358 -12.28 -24.14 -33.43
CA LYS A 358 -13.25 -25.17 -33.07
C LYS A 358 -12.59 -26.54 -33.04
N LYS A 359 -11.69 -26.74 -32.08
CA LYS A 359 -11.20 -28.08 -31.75
C LYS A 359 -12.21 -28.72 -30.81
N ALA A 360 -12.52 -29.99 -31.06
CA ALA A 360 -13.25 -30.78 -30.08
C ALA A 360 -12.34 -30.94 -28.86
N CYS A 361 -12.73 -30.33 -27.74
CA CYS A 361 -11.99 -30.51 -26.50
C CYS A 361 -12.05 -31.98 -26.11
N ILE A 362 -10.88 -32.62 -26.05
CA ILE A 362 -10.76 -33.96 -25.50
C ILE A 362 -11.12 -33.82 -24.03
N ASP A 363 -12.10 -34.62 -23.58
CA ASP A 363 -12.41 -34.86 -22.17
C ASP A 363 -11.10 -34.82 -21.35
N PRO A 364 -10.99 -33.97 -20.31
CA PRO A 364 -9.74 -33.79 -19.56
C PRO A 364 -9.11 -35.10 -19.07
N ASN A 365 -9.92 -36.15 -18.90
CA ASN A 365 -9.52 -37.49 -18.46
C ASN A 365 -9.09 -38.43 -19.60
N LYS A 366 -9.14 -37.98 -20.86
CA LYS A 366 -8.77 -38.76 -22.05
C LYS A 366 -7.50 -38.21 -22.71
N CYS A 367 -6.79 -39.11 -23.40
CA CYS A 367 -5.59 -38.81 -24.18
C CYS A 367 -5.58 -39.65 -25.46
N ILE A 368 -4.76 -39.29 -26.44
CA ILE A 368 -4.62 -40.07 -27.68
C ILE A 368 -3.68 -41.25 -27.40
N PRO A 369 -4.12 -42.52 -27.60
CA PRO A 369 -3.26 -43.68 -27.42
C PRO A 369 -1.87 -43.56 -28.06
N GLY A 370 -0.82 -43.77 -27.26
CA GLY A 370 0.57 -43.67 -27.70
C GLY A 370 1.18 -42.27 -27.71
N GLU A 371 0.38 -41.22 -27.46
CA GLU A 371 0.88 -39.86 -27.32
C GLU A 371 1.52 -39.64 -25.94
N SER A 372 2.58 -38.84 -25.91
CA SER A 372 3.19 -38.36 -24.67
C SER A 372 2.54 -37.05 -24.21
N PHE A 373 2.21 -36.95 -22.93
CA PHE A 373 1.68 -35.73 -22.31
C PHE A 373 2.36 -35.46 -20.96
N GLU A 374 2.32 -34.21 -20.50
CA GLU A 374 2.87 -33.82 -19.20
C GLU A 374 1.95 -34.24 -18.05
N ALA A 375 2.52 -34.83 -17.01
CA ALA A 375 1.80 -35.21 -15.80
C ALA A 375 1.35 -33.95 -15.02
N ALA A 376 0.34 -34.12 -14.17
CA ALA A 376 -0.15 -33.03 -13.31
C ALA A 376 0.89 -32.51 -12.30
N ASP A 377 2.00 -33.20 -12.13
CA ASP A 377 3.13 -32.81 -11.27
C ASP A 377 4.15 -31.90 -11.97
N GLY A 378 3.94 -31.54 -13.24
CA GLY A 378 4.73 -30.55 -13.97
C GLY A 378 6.14 -30.98 -14.40
N CYS A 379 6.61 -32.18 -14.02
CA CYS A 379 7.98 -32.62 -14.35
C CYS A 379 8.04 -34.03 -14.95
N ASN A 380 7.04 -34.87 -14.72
CA ASN A 380 7.00 -36.20 -15.29
C ASN A 380 6.27 -36.19 -16.63
N THR A 381 6.80 -36.93 -17.60
CA THR A 381 6.11 -37.22 -18.87
C THR A 381 5.38 -38.55 -18.77
N CYS A 382 4.13 -38.59 -19.21
CA CYS A 382 3.26 -39.76 -19.30
C CYS A 382 3.06 -40.20 -20.74
N ILE A 383 2.93 -41.51 -20.97
CA ILE A 383 2.51 -42.06 -22.26
C ILE A 383 1.09 -42.59 -22.13
N CYS A 384 0.21 -42.14 -23.03
CA CYS A 384 -1.19 -42.52 -23.06
C CYS A 384 -1.37 -44.01 -23.42
N PRO A 385 -2.13 -44.77 -22.64
CA PRO A 385 -2.38 -46.19 -22.89
C PRO A 385 -3.38 -46.39 -24.04
N GLU A 386 -3.47 -47.61 -24.58
CA GLU A 386 -4.45 -47.95 -25.65
C GLU A 386 -5.91 -47.70 -25.26
N SER A 387 -6.23 -47.65 -23.96
CA SER A 387 -7.57 -47.31 -23.47
C SER A 387 -7.94 -45.85 -23.71
N GLY A 388 -6.99 -44.97 -24.02
CA GLY A 388 -7.21 -43.54 -24.22
C GLY A 388 -7.60 -42.79 -22.94
N GLN A 389 -7.37 -43.38 -21.76
CA GLN A 389 -7.65 -42.77 -20.46
C GLN A 389 -6.36 -42.41 -19.72
N LYS A 390 -6.28 -41.17 -19.22
CA LYS A 390 -5.08 -40.66 -18.53
C LYS A 390 -4.79 -41.42 -17.22
N GLU A 391 -5.81 -41.93 -16.53
CA GLU A 391 -5.65 -42.73 -15.30
C GLU A 391 -4.81 -44.00 -15.49
N GLY A 392 -4.75 -44.53 -16.72
CA GLY A 392 -3.93 -45.70 -17.06
C GLY A 392 -2.56 -45.37 -17.65
N ALA A 393 -2.17 -44.09 -17.68
CA ALA A 393 -0.94 -43.66 -18.34
C ALA A 393 0.31 -44.09 -17.56
N SER A 394 1.33 -44.51 -18.32
CA SER A 394 2.63 -44.85 -17.76
C SER A 394 3.49 -43.60 -17.72
N CYS A 395 3.76 -43.09 -16.52
CA CYS A 395 4.54 -41.88 -16.32
C CYS A 395 5.97 -42.21 -15.88
N THR A 396 6.89 -41.34 -16.28
CA THR A 396 8.23 -41.27 -15.67
C THR A 396 8.09 -40.97 -14.17
N LYS A 397 9.06 -41.43 -13.37
CA LYS A 397 9.06 -41.24 -11.90
C LYS A 397 10.34 -40.52 -11.50
N MET A 398 10.47 -39.30 -11.99
CA MET A 398 11.50 -38.37 -11.57
C MET A 398 10.94 -37.59 -10.37
N ALA A 399 11.78 -37.35 -9.37
CA ALA A 399 11.39 -36.49 -8.26
C ALA A 399 11.22 -35.06 -8.81
N CYS A 400 9.99 -34.57 -8.87
CA CYS A 400 9.75 -33.17 -9.17
C CYS A 400 10.30 -32.35 -8.01
N LEU A 401 11.24 -31.46 -8.33
CA LEU A 401 11.61 -30.41 -7.39
C LEU A 401 10.35 -29.56 -7.14
N PRO A 402 10.10 -29.10 -5.90
CA PRO A 402 8.98 -28.21 -5.65
C PRO A 402 9.04 -27.01 -6.59
N ASP A 403 7.88 -26.49 -6.99
CA ASP A 403 7.80 -25.31 -7.86
C ASP A 403 8.72 -24.22 -7.29
N VAL A 404 9.65 -23.75 -8.12
CA VAL A 404 10.56 -22.67 -7.74
C VAL A 404 9.71 -21.42 -7.56
N VAL A 405 9.64 -20.87 -6.35
CA VAL A 405 8.85 -19.66 -6.02
C VAL A 405 9.79 -18.59 -5.49
N CYS A 406 9.84 -17.44 -6.18
CA CYS A 406 10.80 -16.36 -5.91
C CYS A 406 10.11 -15.03 -5.59
N THR A 407 8.88 -15.07 -5.09
CA THR A 407 8.09 -13.88 -4.77
C THR A 407 8.59 -13.18 -3.50
N PRO A 408 8.88 -11.86 -3.55
CA PRO A 408 9.23 -11.11 -2.36
C PRO A 408 8.11 -11.20 -1.31
N GLY A 409 8.41 -11.75 -0.12
CA GLY A 409 7.45 -11.82 1.00
C GLY A 409 6.73 -13.16 1.20
N GLY A 410 6.94 -14.16 0.33
CA GLY A 410 6.46 -15.54 0.54
C GLY A 410 7.51 -16.49 1.13
N ASP A 411 7.11 -17.73 1.43
CA ASP A 411 8.04 -18.85 1.65
C ASP A 411 8.82 -19.11 0.35
N ASN A 412 9.86 -18.30 0.08
CA ASN A 412 10.69 -18.41 -1.12
C ASN A 412 11.28 -19.83 -1.21
N VAL A 413 10.78 -20.61 -2.14
CA VAL A 413 11.30 -21.95 -2.44
C VAL A 413 12.30 -21.83 -3.58
N PHE A 414 13.46 -21.24 -3.29
CA PHE A 414 14.60 -21.32 -4.20
C PHE A 414 15.42 -22.57 -3.86
N PRO A 415 15.73 -23.44 -4.83
CA PRO A 415 16.48 -24.66 -4.56
C PRO A 415 17.85 -24.32 -3.98
N THR A 416 18.20 -24.96 -2.86
CA THR A 416 19.52 -24.76 -2.25
C THR A 416 20.60 -25.21 -3.22
N PRO A 417 21.48 -24.30 -3.70
CA PRO A 417 22.47 -24.67 -4.68
C PRO A 417 23.51 -25.61 -4.08
N ASP A 418 24.02 -26.55 -4.89
CA ASP A 418 25.17 -27.37 -4.52
C ASP A 418 26.39 -26.46 -4.33
N LYS A 419 27.02 -26.54 -3.16
CA LYS A 419 28.22 -25.77 -2.82
C LYS A 419 29.43 -26.67 -2.58
N ALA A 420 29.37 -27.98 -2.84
CA ALA A 420 30.52 -28.85 -2.59
C ALA A 420 31.70 -28.56 -3.54
N CYS A 421 32.93 -28.55 -3.01
CA CYS A 421 34.14 -28.39 -3.82
C CYS A 421 35.35 -29.09 -3.19
N ALA A 422 36.36 -29.39 -4.00
CA ALA A 422 37.69 -29.82 -3.53
C ALA A 422 38.75 -28.74 -3.78
N VAL A 423 38.61 -27.97 -4.86
CA VAL A 423 39.51 -26.87 -5.25
C VAL A 423 38.72 -25.68 -5.80
N ASP A 424 39.32 -24.49 -5.86
CA ASP A 424 38.68 -23.26 -6.38
C ASP A 424 38.08 -23.45 -7.79
N LYS A 425 38.69 -24.29 -8.63
CA LYS A 425 38.21 -24.58 -9.98
C LYS A 425 36.87 -25.33 -10.02
N ASP A 426 36.47 -25.96 -8.92
CA ASP A 426 35.16 -26.61 -8.82
C ASP A 426 34.04 -25.60 -8.58
N CYS A 427 34.37 -24.33 -8.30
CA CYS A 427 33.43 -23.28 -7.95
C CYS A 427 33.21 -22.28 -9.09
N THR A 428 32.02 -21.69 -9.14
CA THR A 428 31.66 -20.57 -10.01
C THR A 428 30.79 -19.56 -9.26
N VAL A 429 30.83 -18.30 -9.68
CA VAL A 429 29.92 -17.26 -9.17
C VAL A 429 28.65 -17.26 -9.99
N VAL A 430 27.52 -17.14 -9.32
CA VAL A 430 26.22 -16.85 -9.92
C VAL A 430 25.56 -15.66 -9.22
N LEU A 431 24.66 -14.97 -9.92
CA LEU A 431 23.87 -13.88 -9.36
C LEU A 431 22.43 -14.37 -9.16
N HIS A 432 21.94 -14.24 -7.94
CA HIS A 432 20.54 -14.51 -7.60
C HIS A 432 19.86 -13.19 -7.32
N GLN A 433 18.81 -12.86 -8.07
CA GLN A 433 18.01 -11.67 -7.79
C GLN A 433 17.19 -11.90 -6.51
N ILE A 434 17.21 -10.97 -5.57
CA ILE A 434 16.54 -11.15 -4.25
C ILE A 434 15.33 -10.24 -4.05
N ASN A 435 15.09 -9.32 -4.98
CA ASN A 435 13.94 -8.45 -4.94
C ASN A 435 13.54 -8.00 -6.36
N CYS A 436 12.36 -7.41 -6.47
CA CYS A 436 11.83 -6.92 -7.74
C CYS A 436 12.68 -5.78 -8.35
N CYS A 437 13.48 -5.05 -7.55
CA CYS A 437 14.29 -3.90 -8.00
C CYS A 437 15.51 -4.32 -8.85
N GLY A 438 15.70 -5.63 -9.08
CA GLY A 438 16.89 -6.16 -9.73
C GLY A 438 18.11 -6.20 -8.82
N THR A 439 17.95 -6.11 -7.49
CA THR A 439 19.08 -6.29 -6.56
C THR A 439 19.49 -7.75 -6.55
N HIS A 440 20.79 -8.00 -6.65
CA HIS A 440 21.34 -9.35 -6.66
C HIS A 440 22.18 -9.63 -5.41
N VAL A 441 22.32 -10.92 -5.10
CA VAL A 441 23.41 -11.45 -4.27
C VAL A 441 24.31 -12.30 -5.15
N ALA A 442 25.62 -12.23 -4.92
CA ALA A 442 26.57 -13.11 -5.59
C ALA A 442 26.78 -14.36 -4.73
N TRP A 443 26.55 -15.55 -5.28
CA TRP A 443 26.79 -16.82 -4.59
C TRP A 443 27.91 -17.60 -5.24
N GLY A 444 28.77 -18.20 -4.42
CA GLY A 444 29.66 -19.26 -4.86
C GLY A 444 28.92 -20.58 -4.86
N ILE A 445 28.85 -21.23 -6.01
CA ILE A 445 28.22 -22.56 -6.16
C ILE A 445 29.20 -23.51 -6.83
N SER A 446 28.96 -24.81 -6.68
CA SER A 446 29.65 -25.83 -7.45
C SER A 446 29.32 -25.69 -8.93
N THR A 447 30.32 -25.88 -9.78
CA THR A 447 30.17 -25.96 -11.24
C THR A 447 29.22 -27.09 -11.65
N SER A 448 29.07 -28.15 -10.86
CA SER A 448 28.04 -29.19 -11.10
C SER A 448 26.62 -28.72 -10.85
N GLY A 449 26.43 -27.69 -10.01
CA GLY A 449 25.13 -27.10 -9.69
C GLY A 449 24.68 -25.98 -10.64
N LEU A 450 25.56 -25.52 -11.55
CA LEU A 450 25.33 -24.34 -12.38
C LEU A 450 24.05 -24.45 -13.23
N SER A 451 23.86 -25.57 -13.94
CA SER A 451 22.68 -25.74 -14.81
C SER A 451 21.37 -25.78 -14.04
N ALA A 452 21.39 -26.31 -12.81
CA ALA A 452 20.20 -26.36 -11.96
C ALA A 452 19.88 -24.96 -11.42
N PHE A 453 20.90 -24.18 -11.05
CA PHE A 453 20.73 -22.79 -10.64
C PHE A 453 20.17 -21.93 -11.78
N GLU A 454 20.75 -22.01 -12.98
CA GLU A 454 20.29 -21.23 -14.16
C GLU A 454 18.84 -21.55 -14.53
N ALA A 455 18.44 -22.82 -14.43
CA ALA A 455 17.04 -23.21 -14.65
C ALA A 455 16.10 -22.61 -13.61
N ALA A 456 16.48 -22.64 -12.33
CA ALA A 456 15.69 -22.04 -11.24
C ALA A 456 15.60 -20.52 -11.37
N GLU A 457 16.71 -19.84 -11.67
CA GLU A 457 16.74 -18.38 -11.84
C GLU A 457 15.92 -17.94 -13.06
N ALA A 458 15.93 -18.70 -14.15
CA ALA A 458 15.07 -18.43 -15.31
C ALA A 458 13.57 -18.51 -14.95
N THR A 459 13.19 -19.45 -14.07
CA THR A 459 11.83 -19.52 -13.51
C THR A 459 11.55 -18.31 -12.61
N CYS A 460 12.51 -17.86 -11.80
CA CYS A 460 12.34 -16.67 -10.98
C CYS A 460 12.17 -15.38 -11.80
N GLN A 461 12.90 -15.23 -12.91
CA GLN A 461 12.86 -14.03 -13.74
C GLN A 461 11.47 -13.69 -14.28
N SER A 462 10.62 -14.69 -14.51
CA SER A 462 9.23 -14.47 -14.91
C SER A 462 8.30 -14.16 -13.73
N GLN A 463 8.72 -14.46 -12.50
CA GLN A 463 7.95 -14.26 -11.28
C GLN A 463 8.24 -12.92 -10.59
N TYR A 464 9.43 -12.34 -10.80
CA TYR A 464 9.74 -11.03 -10.23
C TYR A 464 8.85 -9.95 -10.86
N PRO A 465 8.01 -9.26 -10.08
CA PRO A 465 7.20 -8.17 -10.62
C PRO A 465 8.13 -7.04 -11.08
N LYS A 466 7.71 -6.28 -12.09
CA LYS A 466 8.42 -5.04 -12.45
C LYS A 466 8.11 -3.98 -11.42
N CYS A 467 9.10 -3.56 -10.65
CA CYS A 467 8.96 -2.42 -9.74
C CYS A 467 9.88 -1.26 -10.13
N GLY A 468 9.40 -0.03 -9.95
CA GLY A 468 10.05 1.20 -10.43
C GLY A 468 11.16 1.74 -9.52
N CYS A 469 11.88 0.87 -8.80
CA CYS A 469 12.97 1.24 -7.91
C CYS A 469 14.34 1.04 -8.56
N ALA A 470 15.35 1.72 -8.03
CA ALA A 470 16.73 1.53 -8.41
C ALA A 470 17.29 0.21 -7.87
N THR A 471 18.10 -0.46 -8.68
CA THR A 471 18.88 -1.63 -8.27
C THR A 471 19.95 -1.24 -7.24
N LEU A 472 20.03 -1.97 -6.12
CA LEU A 472 21.12 -1.84 -5.16
C LEU A 472 22.35 -2.64 -5.62
N GLN A 473 23.51 -2.33 -5.06
CA GLN A 473 24.76 -3.05 -5.34
C GLN A 473 24.64 -4.53 -4.97
N THR A 474 25.31 -5.39 -5.75
CA THR A 474 25.38 -6.81 -5.47
C THR A 474 26.28 -7.05 -4.27
N VAL A 475 25.86 -7.93 -3.35
CA VAL A 475 26.66 -8.31 -2.17
C VAL A 475 27.09 -9.77 -2.29
N ALA A 476 28.39 -10.04 -2.12
CA ALA A 476 28.95 -11.39 -2.05
C ALA A 476 28.88 -11.99 -0.64
N GLU A 477 29.16 -13.28 -0.50
CA GLU A 477 29.08 -14.01 0.78
C GLU A 477 30.14 -13.57 1.80
N ASP A 478 31.22 -12.92 1.36
CA ASP A 478 32.19 -12.26 2.23
C ASP A 478 31.78 -10.86 2.67
N GLY A 479 30.74 -10.27 2.07
CA GLY A 479 30.28 -8.89 2.28
C GLY A 479 30.87 -7.89 1.30
N ALA A 480 31.65 -8.32 0.31
CA ALA A 480 32.12 -7.43 -0.75
C ALA A 480 30.94 -6.94 -1.61
N ILE A 481 31.03 -5.68 -2.05
CA ILE A 481 30.00 -5.03 -2.86
C ILE A 481 30.53 -4.76 -4.28
N GLY A 482 29.68 -4.93 -5.28
CA GLY A 482 30.06 -4.75 -6.69
C GLY A 482 28.85 -4.56 -7.60
N TRP A 483 29.09 -4.02 -8.80
CA TRP A 483 28.03 -3.75 -9.79
C TRP A 483 27.93 -4.82 -10.87
N GLU A 484 28.99 -5.60 -11.09
CA GLU A 484 29.09 -6.56 -12.18
C GLU A 484 29.55 -7.93 -11.66
N LEU A 485 29.25 -9.00 -12.38
CA LEU A 485 29.75 -10.35 -12.08
C LEU A 485 31.29 -10.38 -11.99
N SER A 486 31.97 -9.57 -12.80
CA SER A 486 33.44 -9.40 -12.82
C SER A 486 34.02 -8.85 -11.51
N SER A 487 33.17 -8.28 -10.65
CA SER A 487 33.55 -7.81 -9.32
C SER A 487 33.66 -8.94 -8.31
N PHE A 488 33.31 -10.18 -8.69
CA PHE A 488 33.26 -11.32 -7.78
C PHE A 488 34.00 -12.55 -8.34
N GLU A 489 34.58 -13.34 -7.45
CA GLU A 489 35.13 -14.66 -7.75
C GLU A 489 34.59 -15.71 -6.76
N ALA A 490 34.66 -16.99 -7.13
CA ALA A 490 34.27 -18.09 -6.26
C ALA A 490 35.49 -18.90 -5.85
N ARG A 491 35.58 -19.26 -4.57
CA ARG A 491 36.66 -20.08 -4.02
C ARG A 491 36.14 -21.23 -3.19
N CYS A 492 36.94 -22.28 -3.11
CA CYS A 492 36.66 -23.42 -2.27
C CYS A 492 37.19 -23.18 -0.86
N ASP A 493 36.29 -22.84 0.06
CA ASP A 493 36.60 -22.56 1.45
C ASP A 493 36.11 -23.72 2.33
N ALA A 494 37.05 -24.50 2.86
CA ALA A 494 36.77 -25.69 3.69
C ALA A 494 35.78 -26.68 3.04
N GLY A 495 35.91 -26.90 1.72
CA GLY A 495 35.06 -27.82 0.96
C GLY A 495 33.70 -27.23 0.54
N THR A 496 33.49 -25.93 0.76
CA THR A 496 32.28 -25.19 0.37
C THR A 496 32.63 -24.04 -0.56
N CYS A 497 32.00 -23.95 -1.73
CA CYS A 497 32.09 -22.81 -2.63
C CYS A 497 31.50 -21.58 -1.95
N LYS A 498 32.26 -20.48 -1.97
CA LYS A 498 31.82 -19.16 -1.51
C LYS A 498 32.23 -18.09 -2.51
N SER A 499 31.34 -17.14 -2.76
CA SER A 499 31.67 -15.92 -3.50
C SER A 499 32.46 -14.96 -2.61
N ARG A 500 33.36 -14.20 -3.23
CA ARG A 500 34.12 -13.12 -2.62
C ARG A 500 34.30 -11.99 -3.63
N GLY A 501 34.59 -10.79 -3.16
CA GLY A 501 34.99 -9.71 -4.06
C GLY A 501 36.30 -10.05 -4.78
N VAL A 502 36.42 -9.72 -6.06
CA VAL A 502 37.72 -9.76 -6.74
C VAL A 502 38.63 -8.76 -6.05
N ASN A 503 39.83 -9.21 -5.68
CA ASN A 503 40.76 -8.48 -4.81
C ASN A 503 40.25 -8.25 -3.38
N ALA A 504 39.21 -8.92 -2.89
CA ALA A 504 38.84 -8.81 -1.48
C ALA A 504 39.88 -9.49 -0.59
N CYS A 505 40.16 -8.90 0.57
CA CYS A 505 41.14 -9.43 1.51
C CYS A 505 40.72 -9.24 2.96
N THR A 506 41.12 -10.20 3.78
CA THR A 506 41.05 -10.16 5.25
C THR A 506 42.44 -10.10 5.88
N THR A 507 43.43 -10.56 5.14
CA THR A 507 44.83 -10.61 5.52
C THR A 507 45.72 -10.31 4.31
N PRO A 508 46.99 -9.92 4.50
CA PRO A 508 47.92 -9.73 3.39
C PRO A 508 48.15 -10.99 2.54
N SER A 509 47.97 -12.18 3.12
CA SER A 509 48.09 -13.45 2.38
C SER A 509 46.97 -13.66 1.35
N ASP A 510 45.84 -13.00 1.48
CA ASP A 510 44.76 -13.07 0.49
C ASP A 510 45.15 -12.36 -0.82
N CYS A 511 46.21 -11.55 -0.81
CA CYS A 511 46.70 -10.75 -1.93
C CYS A 511 47.92 -11.37 -2.66
N ASP A 512 48.30 -12.61 -2.32
CA ASP A 512 49.43 -13.35 -2.89
C ASP A 512 49.01 -14.09 -4.19
N PRO A 513 49.85 -14.18 -5.26
CA PRO A 513 51.29 -13.91 -5.37
C PRO A 513 51.67 -12.51 -5.88
N SER A 514 50.78 -11.52 -5.81
CA SER A 514 50.89 -10.31 -6.62
C SER A 514 51.79 -9.21 -6.05
N GLY A 515 52.33 -9.34 -4.82
CA GLY A 515 53.00 -8.22 -4.15
C GLY A 515 52.05 -7.07 -3.77
N MET A 516 50.75 -7.37 -3.71
CA MET A 516 49.71 -6.47 -3.26
C MET A 516 49.58 -6.50 -1.73
N ILE A 517 49.14 -5.39 -1.14
CA ILE A 517 48.83 -5.28 0.30
C ILE A 517 47.32 -5.31 0.51
N CYS A 518 46.88 -5.81 1.66
CA CYS A 518 45.49 -5.77 2.06
C CYS A 518 45.16 -4.44 2.75
N LEU A 519 44.45 -3.55 2.05
CA LEU A 519 43.97 -2.28 2.60
C LEU A 519 42.61 -2.49 3.26
N ALA A 520 42.46 -2.10 4.52
CA ALA A 520 41.16 -2.15 5.16
C ALA A 520 40.20 -1.08 4.57
N PRO A 521 38.88 -1.25 4.71
CA PRO A 521 37.93 -0.23 4.28
C PRO A 521 38.21 1.11 4.96
N GLY A 522 38.43 2.16 4.16
CA GLY A 522 38.83 3.50 4.62
C GLY A 522 40.33 3.76 4.59
N ASP A 523 41.17 2.71 4.56
CA ASP A 523 42.61 2.89 4.47
C ASP A 523 43.01 3.58 3.16
N LYS A 524 43.90 4.55 3.27
CA LYS A 524 44.46 5.25 2.12
C LYS A 524 45.72 4.54 1.62
N LEU A 525 45.92 4.54 0.31
CA LEU A 525 47.09 3.93 -0.32
C LEU A 525 48.38 4.62 0.16
N PRO A 526 49.43 3.86 0.51
CA PRO A 526 50.76 4.43 0.70
C PRO A 526 51.26 5.08 -0.59
N CYS A 527 52.02 6.16 -0.47
CA CYS A 527 52.65 6.77 -1.63
C CYS A 527 53.92 6.02 -2.06
N GLY A 528 54.10 5.85 -3.37
CA GLY A 528 55.33 5.26 -3.93
C GLY A 528 56.54 6.20 -3.87
N ALA A 529 56.31 7.50 -4.05
CA ALA A 529 57.32 8.54 -3.85
C ALA A 529 56.82 9.56 -2.82
N CYS A 530 57.68 9.88 -1.85
CA CYS A 530 57.40 10.92 -0.87
C CYS A 530 57.81 12.31 -1.40
N LYS A 531 57.07 13.34 -0.98
CA LYS A 531 57.34 14.76 -1.18
C LYS A 531 58.20 15.27 -0.01
N PRO A 532 59.24 16.08 -0.30
CA PRO A 532 60.02 16.72 0.74
C PRO A 532 59.18 17.79 1.47
N SER A 533 59.51 18.04 2.74
CA SER A 533 58.74 18.91 3.63
C SER A 533 58.72 20.38 3.20
N ASP A 534 59.63 20.81 2.32
CA ASP A 534 59.68 22.17 1.77
C ASP A 534 58.57 22.45 0.75
N MET A 535 57.86 21.41 0.30
CA MET A 535 56.73 21.52 -0.63
C MET A 535 55.36 21.56 0.04
N VAL A 536 55.29 21.46 1.36
CA VAL A 536 54.04 21.36 2.12
C VAL A 536 54.07 22.30 3.33
N THR A 537 52.95 22.90 3.69
CA THR A 537 52.88 23.75 4.89
C THR A 537 52.90 22.87 6.13
N THR A 538 54.07 22.74 6.75
CA THR A 538 54.23 22.02 8.02
C THR A 538 53.79 22.87 9.20
N CYS A 539 53.37 22.22 10.29
CA CYS A 539 52.90 22.89 11.50
C CYS A 539 53.32 22.09 12.75
N VAL A 540 53.20 22.71 13.92
CA VAL A 540 53.33 22.07 15.23
C VAL A 540 51.99 22.13 16.00
N GLN A 541 51.17 23.14 15.72
CA GLN A 541 49.85 23.37 16.32
C GLN A 541 48.92 24.08 15.32
N ASP A 542 47.61 24.02 15.53
CA ASP A 542 46.60 24.57 14.60
C ASP A 542 46.80 26.05 14.27
N SER A 543 47.31 26.83 15.22
CA SER A 543 47.56 28.26 15.02
C SER A 543 48.73 28.57 14.08
N ASP A 544 49.54 27.56 13.71
CA ASP A 544 50.57 27.69 12.68
C ASP A 544 49.96 27.64 11.26
N CYS A 545 48.70 27.21 11.14
CA CYS A 545 48.03 27.01 9.87
C CYS A 545 47.30 28.28 9.36
N PRO A 546 47.24 28.50 8.02
CA PRO A 546 46.60 29.67 7.45
C PRO A 546 45.11 29.73 7.80
N VAL A 547 44.68 30.89 8.30
CA VAL A 547 43.25 31.15 8.57
C VAL A 547 42.61 31.59 7.25
N ASP A 548 42.10 30.61 6.50
CA ASP A 548 41.32 30.81 5.28
C ASP A 548 39.81 30.66 5.55
N GLU A 549 38.96 30.72 4.51
CA GLU A 549 37.50 30.54 4.64
C GLU A 549 37.10 29.16 5.18
N ILE A 550 38.01 28.18 5.13
CA ILE A 550 37.83 26.84 5.71
C ILE A 550 38.82 26.71 6.88
N PRO A 551 38.35 26.35 8.10
CA PRO A 551 39.23 26.06 9.23
C PRO A 551 40.30 25.05 8.84
N THR A 552 41.57 25.40 9.06
CA THR A 552 42.69 24.49 8.87
C THR A 552 43.23 24.04 10.22
N ILE A 553 43.58 22.76 10.32
CA ILE A 553 44.12 22.12 11.51
C ILE A 553 45.53 21.62 11.25
N CYS A 554 46.30 21.48 12.32
CA CYS A 554 47.60 20.85 12.29
C CYS A 554 47.47 19.36 12.63
N GLU A 555 47.55 18.52 11.61
CA GLU A 555 47.40 17.08 11.76
C GLU A 555 48.69 16.36 11.37
N GLN A 556 48.99 15.26 12.06
CA GLN A 556 50.10 14.39 11.66
C GLN A 556 49.86 13.87 10.23
N SER A 557 50.86 13.99 9.35
CA SER A 557 50.71 13.45 8.00
C SER A 557 50.44 11.95 8.06
N ASP A 558 49.44 11.52 7.29
CA ASP A 558 49.15 10.12 7.06
C ASP A 558 49.97 9.62 5.85
N ILE A 559 49.92 8.31 5.61
CA ILE A 559 50.72 7.68 4.56
C ILE A 559 50.33 8.13 3.14
N SER A 560 49.15 8.72 2.96
CA SER A 560 48.62 9.21 1.69
C SER A 560 48.98 10.67 1.39
N ASP A 561 49.40 11.44 2.40
CA ASP A 561 49.94 12.79 2.22
C ASP A 561 51.32 12.78 1.55
N CYS A 562 51.94 11.59 1.48
CA CYS A 562 53.23 11.34 0.88
C CYS A 562 54.38 12.14 1.53
N LEU A 563 54.36 12.50 2.81
CA LEU A 563 55.44 13.31 3.38
C LEU A 563 56.66 12.44 3.78
N CYS A 564 57.87 12.78 3.31
CA CYS A 564 59.07 11.97 3.58
C CYS A 564 59.43 11.84 5.05
N ASP A 565 59.18 12.90 5.84
CA ASP A 565 59.66 13.00 7.22
C ASP A 565 58.56 12.71 8.26
N GLY A 566 57.33 12.39 7.83
CA GLY A 566 56.20 12.05 8.71
C GLY A 566 55.78 13.17 9.69
N GLY A 567 56.16 14.42 9.40
CA GLY A 567 55.79 15.60 10.19
C GLY A 567 54.29 15.97 10.08
N SER A 568 53.84 16.91 10.89
CA SER A 568 52.47 17.44 10.81
C SER A 568 52.36 18.51 9.72
N ILE A 569 51.22 18.51 9.02
CA ILE A 569 50.91 19.46 7.94
C ILE A 569 49.55 20.11 8.17
N CYS A 570 49.38 21.30 7.61
CA CYS A 570 48.11 22.00 7.63
C CYS A 570 47.14 21.40 6.63
N LYS A 571 45.99 20.94 7.12
CA LYS A 571 44.89 20.39 6.31
C LYS A 571 43.57 21.07 6.64
N PRO A 572 42.57 21.04 5.75
CA PRO A 572 41.20 21.38 6.10
C PRO A 572 40.74 20.51 7.27
N GLY A 573 40.22 21.15 8.32
CA GLY A 573 39.56 20.45 9.44
C GLY A 573 38.14 20.02 9.07
N CYS A 574 37.55 19.15 9.90
CA CYS A 574 36.19 18.69 9.72
C CYS A 574 35.18 19.81 10.06
N MET A 575 34.08 19.89 9.30
CA MET A 575 32.96 20.80 9.60
C MET A 575 31.78 20.08 10.25
N SER A 576 31.72 18.77 10.13
CA SER A 576 30.68 17.93 10.72
C SER A 576 31.16 16.49 10.90
N ASP A 577 30.42 15.71 11.69
CA ASP A 577 30.73 14.29 11.93
C ASP A 577 30.74 13.46 10.64
N PHE A 578 30.04 13.90 9.58
CA PHE A 578 29.99 13.20 8.29
C PHE A 578 31.32 13.24 7.51
N GLU A 579 32.22 14.15 7.88
CA GLU A 579 33.54 14.27 7.26
C GLU A 579 34.59 13.41 7.97
N CYS A 580 34.25 12.85 9.13
CA CYS A 580 35.13 11.97 9.91
C CYS A 580 34.89 10.50 9.58
N GLU A 581 35.87 9.66 9.88
CA GLU A 581 35.73 8.22 9.69
C GLU A 581 34.66 7.64 10.62
N VAL A 582 34.10 6.48 10.25
CA VAL A 582 33.17 5.76 11.12
C VAL A 582 33.84 5.51 12.47
N GLY A 583 33.19 5.90 13.56
CA GLY A 583 33.73 5.80 14.92
C GLY A 583 34.36 7.08 15.45
N GLU A 584 34.44 8.13 14.63
CA GLU A 584 34.93 9.45 15.00
C GLU A 584 33.81 10.50 14.98
N SER A 585 34.10 11.66 15.56
CA SER A 585 33.23 12.84 15.58
C SER A 585 34.06 14.10 15.43
N CYS A 586 33.49 15.12 14.82
CA CYS A 586 34.15 16.38 14.61
C CYS A 586 34.08 17.22 15.88
N ASN A 587 35.23 17.49 16.49
CA ASN A 587 35.26 18.29 17.71
C ASN A 587 35.21 19.80 17.43
N ALA A 588 35.08 20.61 18.49
CA ALA A 588 35.02 22.06 18.39
C ALA A 588 36.31 22.73 17.85
N ALA A 589 37.42 21.99 17.78
CA ALA A 589 38.68 22.42 17.18
C ALA A 589 38.81 21.97 15.71
N HIS A 590 37.74 21.40 15.12
CA HIS A 590 37.72 20.88 13.75
C HIS A 590 38.63 19.66 13.51
N HIS A 591 38.96 18.91 14.57
CA HIS A 591 39.65 17.62 14.45
C HIS A 591 38.65 16.47 14.50
N CYS A 592 38.86 15.47 13.64
CA CYS A 592 38.21 14.17 13.79
C CYS A 592 38.86 13.45 14.97
N VAL A 593 38.06 13.19 16.00
CA VAL A 593 38.49 12.48 17.20
C VAL A 593 37.58 11.29 17.45
N PRO A 594 38.08 10.22 18.08
CA PRO A 594 37.24 9.09 18.47
C PRO A 594 35.97 9.54 19.19
N LYS A 595 34.83 9.03 18.76
CA LYS A 595 33.53 9.36 19.36
C LYS A 595 33.55 8.96 20.83
N THR A 596 33.14 9.86 21.72
CA THR A 596 33.06 9.55 23.15
C THR A 596 31.95 8.54 23.43
N CYS A 597 32.19 7.63 24.36
CA CYS A 597 31.23 6.62 24.76
C CYS A 597 31.29 6.34 26.26
N ALA A 598 30.16 6.01 26.86
CA ALA A 598 30.07 5.47 28.21
C ALA A 598 30.07 3.93 28.20
N ASP A 599 29.48 3.34 27.16
CA ASP A 599 29.44 1.89 26.95
C ASP A 599 29.42 1.52 25.47
N ALA A 600 29.48 0.21 25.19
CA ALA A 600 29.64 -0.31 23.83
C ALA A 600 28.44 -0.03 22.90
N ALA A 601 27.24 0.20 23.42
CA ALA A 601 26.06 0.45 22.59
C ALA A 601 26.04 1.86 21.98
N GLU A 602 26.83 2.79 22.53
CA GLU A 602 26.96 4.17 22.00
C GLU A 602 27.92 4.25 20.80
N CYS A 603 28.70 3.20 20.58
CA CYS A 603 29.63 3.09 19.47
C CYS A 603 28.97 2.48 18.22
N PRO A 604 29.42 2.88 17.02
CA PRO A 604 28.96 2.25 15.78
C PRO A 604 29.22 0.75 15.75
N GLU A 605 28.53 0.04 14.86
CA GLU A 605 28.77 -1.39 14.66
C GLU A 605 30.24 -1.68 14.32
N ASN A 606 30.79 -2.75 14.88
CA ASN A 606 32.22 -3.12 14.80
C ASN A 606 33.18 -2.25 15.65
N PHE A 607 32.66 -1.42 16.54
CA PHE A 607 33.44 -0.68 17.54
C PHE A 607 33.14 -1.17 18.96
N VAL A 608 34.07 -0.92 19.87
CA VAL A 608 33.92 -1.12 21.31
C VAL A 608 34.26 0.17 22.04
N CYS A 609 33.60 0.42 23.17
CA CYS A 609 33.98 1.52 24.02
C CYS A 609 35.24 1.16 24.81
N ASP A 610 36.37 1.73 24.44
CA ASP A 610 37.66 1.57 25.11
C ASP A 610 38.07 2.88 25.77
N SER A 611 38.19 2.87 27.10
CA SER A 611 38.64 4.02 27.88
C SER A 611 37.84 5.31 27.62
N GLY A 612 36.54 5.19 27.32
CA GLY A 612 35.63 6.31 27.08
C GLY A 612 35.58 6.80 25.64
N ALA A 613 36.23 6.10 24.71
CA ALA A 613 36.25 6.41 23.28
C ALA A 613 35.94 5.17 22.43
N CYS A 614 35.27 5.35 21.31
CA CYS A 614 35.00 4.27 20.38
C CYS A 614 36.27 3.87 19.65
N ALA A 615 36.71 2.63 19.85
CA ALA A 615 37.83 2.02 19.17
C ALA A 615 37.35 0.85 18.31
N ARG A 616 38.00 0.60 17.16
CA ARG A 616 37.66 -0.55 16.31
C ARG A 616 37.83 -1.84 17.10
N LYS A 617 36.82 -2.72 17.03
CA LYS A 617 36.82 -4.00 17.71
C LYS A 617 37.90 -4.91 17.11
N ALA A 618 38.79 -5.43 17.94
CA ALA A 618 39.76 -6.44 17.52
C ALA A 618 39.07 -7.79 17.23
N CYS A 619 39.59 -8.54 16.27
CA CYS A 619 39.06 -9.83 15.85
C CYS A 619 40.17 -10.81 15.49
N LYS A 620 39.82 -12.11 15.51
CA LYS A 620 40.67 -13.19 15.01
C LYS A 620 40.09 -13.83 13.76
N ALA A 621 38.77 -13.79 13.59
CA ALA A 621 38.08 -14.34 12.44
C ALA A 621 36.77 -13.59 12.15
N LYS A 622 36.18 -13.85 10.98
CA LYS A 622 34.91 -13.27 10.54
C LYS A 622 33.78 -13.33 11.59
N PRO A 623 33.55 -14.43 12.33
CA PRO A 623 32.46 -14.49 13.32
C PRO A 623 32.57 -13.51 14.50
N ASP A 624 33.74 -12.88 14.70
CA ASP A 624 33.91 -11.86 15.74
C ASP A 624 33.30 -10.51 15.33
N CYS A 625 32.98 -10.32 14.05
CA CYS A 625 32.55 -9.07 13.44
C CYS A 625 31.18 -9.20 12.79
N ALA A 626 30.47 -8.08 12.61
CA ALA A 626 29.24 -8.06 11.83
C ALA A 626 29.50 -8.21 10.32
N GLY A 627 30.67 -7.75 9.84
CA GLY A 627 31.10 -7.84 8.44
C GLY A 627 32.33 -8.73 8.25
N ALA A 628 33.52 -8.11 8.24
CA ALA A 628 34.79 -8.78 8.00
C ALA A 628 35.83 -8.46 9.07
N CYS A 629 36.72 -9.42 9.31
CA CYS A 629 37.91 -9.22 10.12
C CYS A 629 39.09 -8.92 9.20
N VAL A 630 39.50 -7.66 9.09
CA VAL A 630 40.57 -7.21 8.17
C VAL A 630 41.77 -6.77 9.00
N ASN A 631 42.93 -7.40 8.75
CA ASN A 631 44.18 -7.13 9.47
C ASN A 631 44.04 -7.16 11.01
N GLY A 632 43.10 -7.96 11.55
CA GLY A 632 42.86 -8.11 12.98
C GLY A 632 41.84 -7.15 13.60
N TYR A 633 41.14 -6.35 12.80
CA TYR A 633 40.07 -5.45 13.24
C TYR A 633 38.77 -5.65 12.46
N CYS A 634 37.63 -5.36 13.10
CA CYS A 634 36.32 -5.51 12.49
C CYS A 634 35.96 -4.33 11.59
N PHE A 635 35.43 -4.64 10.41
CA PHE A 635 34.91 -3.69 9.42
C PHE A 635 33.56 -4.18 8.86
N GLY A 636 32.80 -3.26 8.27
CA GLY A 636 31.53 -3.59 7.61
C GLY A 636 31.72 -4.42 6.33
N THR A 637 32.84 -4.26 5.63
CA THR A 637 33.17 -4.98 4.40
C THR A 637 34.60 -5.54 4.46
N PRO A 638 34.95 -6.52 3.61
CA PRO A 638 36.35 -6.94 3.42
C PRO A 638 37.24 -5.78 2.94
N GLY A 639 38.54 -5.92 3.19
CA GLY A 639 39.55 -5.04 2.61
C GLY A 639 39.74 -5.29 1.12
N THR A 640 40.57 -4.47 0.48
CA THR A 640 40.91 -4.60 -0.94
C THR A 640 42.41 -4.76 -1.13
N CYS A 641 42.81 -5.77 -1.92
CA CYS A 641 44.16 -5.95 -2.40
C CYS A 641 44.50 -4.84 -3.37
N SER A 642 45.57 -4.11 -3.07
CA SER A 642 46.05 -3.06 -3.95
C SER A 642 47.57 -3.08 -4.06
N TYR A 643 48.07 -2.67 -5.22
CA TYR A 643 49.50 -2.47 -5.40
C TYR A 643 49.92 -1.18 -4.68
N ILE A 644 51.08 -1.24 -4.03
CA ILE A 644 51.77 -0.03 -3.62
C ILE A 644 52.13 0.73 -4.91
N PRO A 645 51.71 2.00 -5.07
CA PRO A 645 52.12 2.82 -6.20
C PRO A 645 53.66 2.84 -6.30
N PRO A 646 54.23 2.87 -7.51
CA PRO A 646 55.68 2.88 -7.72
C PRO A 646 56.37 4.17 -7.26
#